data_AF-A0A3D4PGY7-F1
#
_entry.id   AF-A0A3D4PGY7-F1
#
_cell.length_a   1.000
_cell.length_b   1.000
_cell.length_c   1.000
_cell.angle_alpha   90.00
_cell.angle_beta   90.00
_cell.angle_gamma   90.00
#
_symmetry.space_group_name_H-M   'P 1'
#
loop_
_entity.id
_entity.type
_entity.pdbx_description
1 polymer ?
#
loop_
_entity_poly.entity_id
_entity_poly.type
_entity_poly.pdbx_seq_one_letter_code
_entity_poly.pdbx_strand_id
1 'polypeptide(L)'
;MTNSSESRFTTLAFILFAFCLSGLGCGPGSTAEKESEQSKPVPVGTSTEQVEDLPPWVGRWMLVLTNQTTDFHPFLLQIGEFNGQRAMREVDKDKDPTFESWKITQVLFREDEILLSISIREGVNMSFVGELHGEAVLGAFFMEGELDVAPARLVKTSATSLSEIQSPDKTAGTDAFESAVTAKDKIAALQTFIKDHPDFPLVNSAYFELINSAINQKLPLEKVEEFTKNSIESSKRWGPNLVPETLFQIASLTKSSPEYRSIARSALDQIKEIVGDPLPDSYAERMELLESQYLLSSDSAEDQQKGEEQLKTFLVDRPFEIKGLVSLATHFEKTGNKEEALKIYSKLAVLPGLSGMVGTLPGSEGGEPQKTVMQKVESLSEKKGDELTQYLDETYEKEAFYFVKPQDQQPTLKENRKIPLLELFTGSACPPCVAGDLALGGLEKKFPSPEIIAVRYHQHIPRPDPLTNSDSEARFSYYGDGGTPTLVINGRPASSVGGYVFHAENHFEELLPKVGSLISEPSPVLINLNTTAEGDKLKIKADVSGVTESRTAVRLRVLIVDPLIHFEAPNGIRLHEMVVRDMPAGTNGIAVKDGKATFEKTVSISELKKEIMANLKTFQENRDYKFENIPSDFSKLKVVAFVQDDDSRLVLQSTISPTLEFQLEAAPE
;
A
#
# COMPACT_ATOMS: atom_id res chain seq x y z
N MET A 1 3.10 -31.65 7.85
CA MET A 1 2.27 -31.57 9.08
C MET A 1 3.01 -30.73 10.09
N THR A 2 2.65 -29.45 10.17
CA THR A 2 2.78 -28.47 11.28
C THR A 2 2.48 -27.11 10.62
N ASN A 3 1.25 -26.62 10.82
CA ASN A 3 0.78 -25.34 10.31
C ASN A 3 1.34 -24.23 11.21
N SER A 4 2.14 -23.32 10.65
CA SER A 4 2.57 -22.09 11.32
C SER A 4 1.59 -20.96 10.95
N SER A 5 0.54 -20.81 11.77
CA SER A 5 -0.43 -19.70 11.71
C SER A 5 0.10 -18.37 12.28
N GLU A 6 1.36 -18.33 12.72
CA GLU A 6 1.96 -17.17 13.41
C GLU A 6 2.44 -16.07 12.46
N SER A 7 2.59 -16.33 11.15
CA SER A 7 3.17 -15.37 10.18
C SER A 7 2.15 -14.39 9.55
N ARG A 8 0.85 -14.53 9.79
CA ARG A 8 -0.19 -13.63 9.22
C ARG A 8 -0.68 -12.54 10.18
N PHE A 9 -0.35 -12.64 11.47
CA PHE A 9 -0.83 -11.69 12.49
C PHE A 9 0.08 -10.47 12.69
N THR A 10 1.35 -10.54 12.29
CA THR A 10 2.33 -9.46 12.47
C THR A 10 2.29 -8.40 11.37
N THR A 11 1.66 -8.67 10.22
CA THR A 11 1.65 -7.74 9.06
C THR A 11 0.47 -6.76 9.11
N LEU A 12 -0.53 -6.97 9.98
CA LEU A 12 -1.67 -6.06 10.15
C LEU A 12 -1.38 -4.89 11.12
N ALA A 13 -0.30 -5.00 11.91
CA ALA A 13 0.10 -4.05 12.95
C ALA A 13 0.48 -2.65 12.42
N PHE A 14 0.67 -2.51 11.10
CA PHE A 14 0.97 -1.22 10.48
C PHE A 14 -0.27 -0.40 10.11
N ILE A 15 -1.49 -0.95 10.08
CA ILE A 15 -2.59 -0.29 9.34
C ILE A 15 -3.21 0.91 10.10
N LEU A 16 -3.29 0.91 11.44
CA LEU A 16 -3.77 2.10 12.17
C LEU A 16 -2.72 3.24 12.27
N PHE A 17 -1.43 2.94 12.13
CA PHE A 17 -0.36 3.96 12.15
C PHE A 17 0.12 4.37 10.74
N ALA A 18 -0.01 3.50 9.72
CA ALA A 18 0.45 3.78 8.36
C ALA A 18 -0.50 4.65 7.54
N PHE A 19 -1.83 4.58 7.77
CA PHE A 19 -2.78 5.38 6.99
C PHE A 19 -2.63 6.88 7.25
N CYS A 20 -2.11 7.26 8.42
CA CYS A 20 -1.71 8.64 8.68
C CYS A 20 -0.27 8.96 8.26
N LEU A 21 0.59 8.05 7.80
CA LEU A 21 2.05 8.31 7.69
C LEU A 21 2.72 8.03 6.33
N SER A 22 2.01 7.64 5.28
CA SER A 22 2.61 7.59 3.93
C SER A 22 2.42 8.89 3.16
N GLY A 23 3.30 9.86 3.42
CA GLY A 23 3.40 11.10 2.65
C GLY A 23 4.75 11.78 2.86
N LEU A 24 5.61 11.63 1.84
CA LEU A 24 6.91 12.30 1.60
C LEU A 24 8.12 11.82 2.42
N GLY A 25 9.09 11.30 1.66
CA GLY A 25 10.46 11.10 2.12
C GLY A 25 11.21 12.43 2.25
N CYS A 26 12.21 12.44 3.13
CA CYS A 26 13.26 13.43 3.13
C CYS A 26 14.61 12.72 3.16
N GLY A 27 15.47 13.08 2.20
CA GLY A 27 16.87 12.66 2.16
C GLY A 27 17.71 13.27 3.29
N PRO A 28 18.97 12.85 3.43
CA PRO A 28 19.79 13.22 4.57
C PRO A 28 20.33 14.64 4.41
N GLY A 29 19.70 15.60 5.08
CA GLY A 29 20.22 16.94 5.27
C GLY A 29 20.90 17.06 6.63
N SER A 30 22.21 16.80 6.67
CA SER A 30 23.03 17.08 7.86
C SER A 30 23.32 18.58 7.92
N THR A 31 22.91 19.25 8.99
CA THR A 31 23.67 20.37 9.58
C THR A 31 23.41 20.39 11.07
N ALA A 32 24.45 20.05 11.84
CA ALA A 32 24.51 20.22 13.28
C ALA A 32 24.54 21.73 13.60
N GLU A 33 23.52 22.21 14.30
CA GLU A 33 23.58 23.48 15.03
C GLU A 33 23.82 23.21 16.51
N LYS A 34 24.75 24.00 17.06
CA LYS A 34 25.33 23.88 18.38
C LYS A 34 24.31 24.11 19.48
N GLU A 35 24.32 23.21 20.47
CA GLU A 35 23.80 23.46 21.80
C GLU A 35 24.53 24.67 22.44
N SER A 36 23.78 25.73 22.74
CA SER A 36 24.09 26.62 23.86
C SER A 36 22.86 27.42 24.27
N GLU A 37 22.27 27.04 25.40
CA GLU A 37 21.97 27.90 26.57
C GLU A 37 20.82 27.29 27.36
N GLN A 38 21.06 27.10 28.65
CA GLN A 38 20.07 26.71 29.66
C GLN A 38 18.97 27.78 29.74
N SER A 39 17.94 27.68 28.90
CA SER A 39 16.71 28.47 29.04
C SER A 39 15.76 27.76 30.00
N LYS A 40 15.37 28.48 31.06
CA LYS A 40 14.35 28.02 32.03
C LYS A 40 13.06 27.59 31.31
N PRO A 41 12.37 26.53 31.79
CA PRO A 41 11.28 25.88 31.07
C PRO A 41 10.02 26.76 30.98
N VAL A 42 9.40 26.77 29.79
CA VAL A 42 8.15 27.47 29.49
C VAL A 42 6.99 26.45 29.54
N PRO A 43 5.90 26.68 30.31
CA PRO A 43 4.73 25.80 30.36
C PRO A 43 4.00 25.72 29.01
N VAL A 44 3.39 24.56 28.71
CA VAL A 44 2.42 24.41 27.62
C VAL A 44 1.01 24.48 28.25
N GLY A 45 0.33 25.63 28.12
CA GLY A 45 -1.08 25.83 28.51
C GLY A 45 -1.35 26.16 29.98
N THR A 46 -2.36 27.00 30.22
CA THR A 46 -2.91 27.40 31.55
C THR A 46 -4.44 27.41 31.48
N SER A 47 -5.13 26.77 32.44
CA SER A 47 -6.61 26.75 32.56
C SER A 47 -7.14 27.93 33.39
N THR A 48 -8.32 28.50 33.07
CA THR A 48 -8.88 29.70 33.73
C THR A 48 -9.75 29.45 34.97
N GLU A 49 -9.90 28.22 35.48
CA GLU A 49 -10.78 27.94 36.64
C GLU A 49 -10.03 27.85 37.99
N GLN A 50 -10.62 28.43 39.05
CA GLN A 50 -10.09 28.40 40.41
C GLN A 50 -10.43 27.09 41.13
N VAL A 51 -9.43 26.58 41.86
CA VAL A 51 -9.36 25.24 42.44
C VAL A 51 -9.67 25.28 43.94
N GLU A 52 -10.87 24.88 44.35
CA GLU A 52 -11.15 24.51 45.74
C GLU A 52 -11.76 23.09 45.77
N ASP A 53 -10.85 22.11 45.76
CA ASP A 53 -10.92 20.69 46.16
C ASP A 53 -10.14 19.82 45.15
N LEU A 54 -9.01 19.23 45.57
CA LEU A 54 -8.13 18.43 44.69
C LEU A 54 -8.19 16.92 44.99
N PRO A 55 -8.74 16.11 44.07
CA PRO A 55 -8.35 14.72 43.79
C PRO A 55 -7.11 14.62 42.86
N PRO A 56 -6.54 13.42 42.59
CA PRO A 56 -5.09 13.18 42.52
C PRO A 56 -4.43 13.38 41.14
N TRP A 57 -4.57 14.56 40.52
CA TRP A 57 -3.93 14.91 39.24
C TRP A 57 -2.41 15.12 39.34
N VAL A 58 -1.93 15.64 40.48
CA VAL A 58 -0.52 15.98 40.67
C VAL A 58 0.33 14.71 40.68
N GLY A 59 1.32 14.67 39.79
CA GLY A 59 2.18 13.52 39.66
C GLY A 59 2.74 13.38 38.26
N ARG A 60 3.49 12.30 38.08
CA ARG A 60 4.01 11.92 36.77
C ARG A 60 3.14 10.83 36.18
N TRP A 61 2.87 10.98 34.90
CA TRP A 61 1.92 10.22 34.13
C TRP A 61 2.57 9.72 32.86
N MET A 62 2.20 8.53 32.43
CA MET A 62 2.59 7.95 31.17
C MET A 62 1.36 7.88 30.28
N LEU A 63 1.45 8.44 29.07
CA LEU A 63 0.43 8.22 28.06
C LEU A 63 0.63 6.83 27.47
N VAL A 64 -0.42 6.03 27.52
CA VAL A 64 -0.46 4.68 26.95
C VAL A 64 -1.50 4.64 25.86
N LEU A 65 -1.05 4.32 24.64
CA LEU A 65 -1.90 4.03 23.50
C LEU A 65 -2.00 2.53 23.33
N THR A 66 -3.21 1.98 23.38
CA THR A 66 -3.42 0.54 23.18
C THR A 66 -3.85 0.29 21.75
N ASN A 67 -3.12 -0.61 21.07
CA ASN A 67 -3.52 -1.18 19.80
C ASN A 67 -3.58 -2.69 19.93
N GLN A 68 -4.80 -3.24 19.90
CA GLN A 68 -5.05 -4.66 20.15
C GLN A 68 -4.43 -5.10 21.49
N THR A 69 -3.48 -6.03 21.45
CA THR A 69 -2.79 -6.61 22.61
C THR A 69 -1.43 -5.97 22.89
N THR A 70 -1.14 -4.83 22.26
CA THR A 70 0.13 -4.11 22.39
C THR A 70 -0.09 -2.68 22.85
N ASP A 71 0.71 -2.25 23.82
CA ASP A 71 0.75 -0.89 24.35
C ASP A 71 1.99 -0.14 23.87
N PHE A 72 1.79 1.13 23.53
CA PHE A 72 2.82 2.08 23.13
C PHE A 72 2.84 3.28 24.08
N HIS A 73 4.04 3.84 24.31
CA HIS A 73 4.28 4.83 25.35
C HIS A 73 4.91 6.11 24.78
N PRO A 74 4.16 6.93 24.01
CA PRO A 74 4.73 8.08 23.29
C PRO A 74 5.27 9.18 24.19
N PHE A 75 4.71 9.36 25.39
CA PHE A 75 5.04 10.47 26.28
C PHE A 75 5.08 10.08 27.75
N LEU A 76 6.04 10.68 28.45
CA LEU A 76 6.09 10.81 29.90
C LEU A 76 5.79 12.27 30.27
N LEU A 77 4.82 12.48 31.13
CA LEU A 77 4.20 13.78 31.42
C LEU A 77 4.28 14.08 32.91
N GLN A 78 4.48 15.33 33.28
CA GLN A 78 4.40 15.81 34.66
C GLN A 78 3.26 16.79 34.77
N ILE A 79 2.28 16.47 35.61
CA ILE A 79 1.19 17.37 35.98
C ILE A 79 1.52 17.95 37.35
N GLY A 80 1.41 19.27 37.47
CA GLY A 80 1.67 20.01 38.71
C GLY A 80 0.91 21.33 38.74
N GLU A 81 1.24 22.18 39.70
CA GLU A 81 0.63 23.51 39.85
C GLU A 81 1.59 24.58 39.37
N PHE A 82 1.05 25.55 38.61
CA PHE A 82 1.75 26.73 38.17
C PHE A 82 0.81 27.94 38.23
N ASN A 83 1.20 28.99 38.97
CA ASN A 83 0.38 30.20 39.19
C ASN A 83 -1.05 29.92 39.72
N GLY A 84 -1.22 28.91 40.57
CA GLY A 84 -2.51 28.54 41.13
C GLY A 84 -3.44 27.79 40.16
N GLN A 85 -2.91 27.34 39.02
CA GLN A 85 -3.63 26.57 38.00
C GLN A 85 -2.91 25.25 37.73
N ARG A 86 -3.66 24.23 37.30
CA ARG A 86 -3.08 22.97 36.83
C ARG A 86 -2.28 23.22 35.54
N ALA A 87 -1.09 22.66 35.48
CA ALA A 87 -0.21 22.72 34.31
C ALA A 87 0.42 21.36 34.04
N MET A 88 0.66 21.07 32.76
CA MET A 88 1.37 19.88 32.30
C MET A 88 2.68 20.28 31.63
N ARG A 89 3.70 19.43 31.79
CA ARG A 89 4.91 19.50 30.97
C ARG A 89 5.31 18.11 30.49
N GLU A 90 5.91 18.06 29.31
CA GLU A 90 6.65 16.89 28.84
C GLU A 90 7.88 16.66 29.74
N VAL A 91 8.08 15.40 30.13
CA VAL A 91 9.27 14.93 30.88
C VAL A 91 10.22 14.23 29.92
N ASP A 92 9.68 13.35 29.10
CA ASP A 92 10.39 12.59 28.07
C ASP A 92 9.41 12.16 26.97
N LYS A 93 9.95 11.83 25.78
CA LYS A 93 9.16 11.35 24.63
C LYS A 93 9.90 10.26 23.87
N ASP A 94 9.15 9.37 23.22
CA ASP A 94 9.73 8.24 22.49
C ASP A 94 10.56 8.78 21.30
N LYS A 95 11.69 8.11 21.05
CA LYS A 95 12.65 8.45 19.98
C LYS A 95 12.47 7.60 18.73
N ASP A 96 11.48 6.70 18.71
CA ASP A 96 11.06 6.07 17.48
C ASP A 96 10.71 7.18 16.46
N PRO A 97 11.24 7.13 15.22
CA PRO A 97 10.96 8.13 14.19
C PRO A 97 9.47 8.41 13.98
N THR A 98 8.61 7.44 14.28
CA THR A 98 7.14 7.55 14.25
C THR A 98 6.62 8.55 15.28
N PHE A 99 7.23 8.60 16.47
CA PHE A 99 6.84 9.47 17.58
C PHE A 99 7.69 10.76 17.66
N GLU A 100 8.83 10.84 16.99
CA GLU A 100 9.69 12.03 17.01
C GLU A 100 8.95 13.32 16.59
N SER A 101 8.02 13.19 15.63
CA SER A 101 7.22 14.29 15.09
C SER A 101 6.03 14.69 15.97
N TRP A 102 5.78 13.97 17.07
CA TRP A 102 4.67 14.23 17.96
C TRP A 102 5.01 15.37 18.92
N LYS A 103 4.07 16.30 19.05
CA LYS A 103 4.21 17.48 19.91
C LYS A 103 2.88 17.81 20.57
N ILE A 104 2.86 17.87 21.90
CA ILE A 104 1.70 18.38 22.64
C ILE A 104 1.57 19.88 22.36
N THR A 105 0.45 20.27 21.75
CA THR A 105 0.14 21.65 21.37
C THR A 105 -0.82 22.32 22.36
N GLN A 106 -1.68 21.53 23.01
CA GLN A 106 -2.66 22.04 23.95
C GLN A 106 -2.95 21.02 25.06
N VAL A 107 -3.22 21.54 26.26
CA VAL A 107 -3.78 20.79 27.38
C VAL A 107 -4.93 21.58 27.98
N LEU A 108 -6.06 20.93 28.22
CA LEU A 108 -7.18 21.48 28.98
C LEU A 108 -7.51 20.54 30.13
N PHE A 109 -7.63 21.11 31.33
CA PHE A 109 -8.10 20.42 32.52
C PHE A 109 -9.50 20.91 32.84
N ARG A 110 -10.42 19.97 33.06
CA ARG A 110 -11.69 20.18 33.75
C ARG A 110 -11.64 19.44 35.09
N GLU A 111 -12.73 19.42 35.85
CA GLU A 111 -12.80 18.82 37.20
C GLU A 111 -12.14 17.42 37.23
N ASP A 112 -12.71 16.49 36.46
CA ASP A 112 -12.25 15.10 36.33
C ASP A 112 -11.82 14.72 34.90
N GLU A 113 -11.84 15.64 33.94
CA GLU A 113 -11.47 15.38 32.54
C GLU A 113 -10.15 16.09 32.14
N ILE A 114 -9.39 15.45 31.26
CA ILE A 114 -8.26 16.06 30.56
C ILE A 114 -8.41 15.89 29.04
N LEU A 115 -8.10 16.97 28.32
CA LEU A 115 -7.93 16.95 26.88
C LEU A 115 -6.48 17.30 26.53
N LEU A 116 -5.86 16.49 25.67
CA LEU A 116 -4.54 16.75 25.08
C LEU A 116 -4.70 16.85 23.56
N SER A 117 -4.20 17.92 22.96
CA SER A 117 -4.03 18.01 21.51
C SER A 117 -2.56 17.79 21.18
N ILE A 118 -2.32 16.91 20.21
CA ILE A 118 -1.00 16.42 19.82
C ILE A 118 -0.86 16.60 18.31
N SER A 119 0.02 17.49 17.87
CA SER A 119 0.40 17.58 16.47
C SER A 119 1.36 16.44 16.16
N ILE A 120 1.04 15.62 15.15
CA ILE A 120 1.89 14.49 14.73
C ILE A 120 2.72 14.82 13.48
N ARG A 121 2.33 15.86 12.73
CA ARG A 121 3.08 16.54 11.68
C ARG A 121 2.37 17.84 11.32
N GLU A 122 2.95 18.61 10.40
CA GLU A 122 2.33 19.83 9.89
C GLU A 122 0.91 19.54 9.37
N GLY A 123 -0.07 20.27 9.93
CA GLY A 123 -1.48 20.17 9.54
C GLY A 123 -2.26 18.96 10.08
N VAL A 124 -1.65 18.05 10.84
CA VAL A 124 -2.33 16.87 11.39
C VAL A 124 -2.26 16.85 12.92
N ASN A 125 -3.42 16.87 13.56
CA ASN A 125 -3.57 16.86 15.01
C ASN A 125 -4.41 15.67 15.47
N MET A 126 -3.95 15.02 16.53
CA MET A 126 -4.68 14.00 17.28
C MET A 126 -5.11 14.56 18.63
N SER A 127 -6.19 14.04 19.17
CA SER A 127 -6.73 14.41 20.47
C SER A 127 -6.79 13.19 21.39
N PHE A 128 -6.36 13.35 22.63
CA PHE A 128 -6.69 12.45 23.73
C PHE A 128 -7.72 13.15 24.63
N VAL A 129 -8.84 12.50 24.90
CA VAL A 129 -9.83 12.97 25.87
C VAL A 129 -10.10 11.85 26.85
N GLY A 130 -9.91 12.09 28.15
CA GLY A 130 -10.13 11.08 29.17
C GLY A 130 -10.56 11.63 30.52
N GLU A 131 -11.18 10.76 31.31
CA GLU A 131 -11.73 11.05 32.64
C GLU A 131 -10.97 10.26 33.71
N LEU A 132 -10.82 10.85 34.90
CA LEU A 132 -10.11 10.25 36.01
C LEU A 132 -10.94 9.11 36.65
N HIS A 133 -10.41 7.90 36.60
CA HIS A 133 -10.97 6.71 37.24
C HIS A 133 -9.96 6.12 38.24
N GLY A 134 -10.11 6.47 39.52
CA GLY A 134 -9.20 6.04 40.57
C GLY A 134 -7.81 6.67 40.41
N GLU A 135 -6.81 5.87 40.02
CA GLU A 135 -5.43 6.32 39.81
C GLU A 135 -5.01 6.41 38.33
N ALA A 136 -5.92 6.13 37.41
CA ALA A 136 -5.70 6.24 35.98
C ALA A 136 -6.70 7.20 35.35
N VAL A 137 -6.33 7.82 34.24
CA VAL A 137 -7.28 8.51 33.36
C VAL A 137 -7.60 7.55 32.22
N LEU A 138 -8.86 7.22 32.02
CA LEU A 138 -9.31 6.38 30.92
C LEU A 138 -9.95 7.26 29.86
N GLY A 139 -9.64 7.00 28.59
CA GLY A 139 -10.07 7.89 27.53
C GLY A 139 -9.91 7.27 26.14
N ALA A 140 -10.05 8.15 25.17
CA ALA A 140 -9.96 7.83 23.77
C ALA A 140 -8.91 8.70 23.10
N PHE A 141 -8.16 8.11 22.18
CA PHE A 141 -7.21 8.78 21.29
C PHE A 141 -7.73 8.70 19.85
N PHE A 142 -7.86 9.84 19.18
CA PHE A 142 -8.53 9.95 17.89
C PHE A 142 -8.07 11.18 17.11
N MET A 143 -8.29 11.19 15.80
CA MET A 143 -8.27 12.42 15.01
C MET A 143 -9.64 13.08 15.06
N GLU A 144 -9.70 14.40 15.27
CA GLU A 144 -10.98 15.09 15.30
C GLU A 144 -11.76 14.89 13.99
N GLY A 145 -13.00 14.43 14.12
CA GLY A 145 -13.84 14.13 12.97
C GLY A 145 -13.57 12.77 12.32
N GLU A 146 -12.79 11.85 12.89
CA GLU A 146 -12.60 10.48 12.35
C GLU A 146 -13.23 9.39 13.22
N LEU A 147 -13.62 8.27 12.60
CA LEU A 147 -14.15 7.08 13.29
C LEU A 147 -13.05 6.19 13.90
N ASP A 148 -11.78 6.39 13.54
CA ASP A 148 -10.66 5.58 14.03
C ASP A 148 -10.23 6.02 15.43
N VAL A 149 -11.01 5.58 16.41
CA VAL A 149 -10.86 5.89 17.83
C VAL A 149 -10.30 4.70 18.59
N ALA A 150 -9.20 4.89 19.29
CA ALA A 150 -8.56 3.86 20.10
C ALA A 150 -8.69 4.15 21.60
N PRO A 151 -8.87 3.11 22.45
CA PRO A 151 -8.70 3.26 23.89
C PRO A 151 -7.29 3.75 24.23
N ALA A 152 -7.23 4.76 25.08
CA ALA A 152 -5.97 5.31 25.58
C ALA A 152 -6.11 5.64 27.06
N ARG A 153 -4.98 5.76 27.76
CA ARG A 153 -4.99 6.06 29.19
C ARG A 153 -3.78 6.87 29.62
N LEU A 154 -3.95 7.66 30.68
CA LEU A 154 -2.83 8.16 31.47
C LEU A 154 -2.69 7.30 32.72
N VAL A 155 -1.52 6.74 32.95
CA VAL A 155 -1.23 5.92 34.13
C VAL A 155 -0.15 6.59 34.96
N LYS A 156 -0.33 6.67 36.28
CA LYS A 156 0.71 7.19 37.17
C LYS A 156 1.98 6.34 37.09
N THR A 157 3.13 7.01 37.14
CA THR A 157 4.43 6.35 37.10
C THR A 157 5.47 7.11 37.91
N SER A 158 6.47 6.39 38.43
CA SER A 158 7.66 6.96 39.05
C SER A 158 8.85 7.08 38.08
N ALA A 159 8.75 6.52 36.87
CA ALA A 159 9.82 6.47 35.88
C ALA A 159 10.23 7.89 35.45
N THR A 160 11.53 8.21 35.41
CA THR A 160 12.02 9.55 35.04
C THR A 160 12.33 9.71 33.56
N SER A 161 12.40 8.59 32.84
CA SER A 161 12.73 8.47 31.42
C SER A 161 11.93 7.33 30.82
N LEU A 162 11.53 7.45 29.56
CA LEU A 162 10.90 6.36 28.80
C LEU A 162 11.87 5.20 28.55
N SER A 163 13.18 5.42 28.64
CA SER A 163 14.17 4.33 28.60
C SER A 163 14.05 3.32 29.75
N GLU A 164 13.32 3.68 30.81
CA GLU A 164 13.00 2.80 31.95
C GLU A 164 11.75 1.94 31.68
N ILE A 165 11.00 2.23 30.61
CA ILE A 165 9.74 1.60 30.25
C ILE A 165 9.96 0.73 29.01
N GLN A 166 9.43 -0.49 29.04
CA GLN A 166 9.41 -1.34 27.85
C GLN A 166 8.38 -0.80 26.86
N SER A 167 8.79 -0.57 25.61
CA SER A 167 7.92 -0.09 24.54
C SER A 167 8.39 -0.71 23.21
N PRO A 168 7.51 -1.37 22.43
CA PRO A 168 6.15 -1.76 22.79
C PRO A 168 6.10 -2.77 23.96
N ASP A 169 5.01 -2.74 24.73
CA ASP A 169 4.75 -3.70 25.81
C ASP A 169 3.46 -4.50 25.56
N LYS A 170 3.32 -5.67 26.19
CA LYS A 170 2.11 -6.48 26.12
C LYS A 170 1.01 -5.81 26.96
N THR A 171 -0.15 -5.56 26.35
CA THR A 171 -1.27 -4.91 27.04
C THR A 171 -1.74 -5.73 28.23
N ALA A 172 -2.03 -5.05 29.35
CA ALA A 172 -2.56 -5.68 30.56
C ALA A 172 -3.81 -6.53 30.25
N GLY A 173 -3.80 -7.77 30.76
CA GLY A 173 -4.89 -8.73 30.57
C GLY A 173 -4.86 -9.54 29.27
N THR A 174 -3.85 -9.36 28.41
CA THR A 174 -3.75 -10.11 27.14
C THR A 174 -3.78 -11.62 27.34
N ASP A 175 -3.04 -12.19 28.30
CA ASP A 175 -3.04 -13.63 28.55
C ASP A 175 -4.44 -14.16 28.95
N ALA A 176 -5.15 -13.39 29.79
CA ALA A 176 -6.49 -13.75 30.24
C ALA A 176 -7.51 -13.62 29.08
N PHE A 177 -7.38 -12.58 28.26
CA PHE A 177 -8.18 -12.39 27.06
C PHE A 177 -7.97 -13.52 26.04
N GLU A 178 -6.72 -13.84 25.71
CA GLU A 178 -6.37 -14.94 24.78
C GLU A 178 -6.89 -16.29 25.29
N SER A 179 -6.77 -16.53 26.60
CA SER A 179 -7.32 -17.72 27.26
C SER A 179 -8.84 -17.77 27.15
N ALA A 180 -9.53 -16.63 27.31
CA ALA A 180 -10.98 -16.55 27.17
C ALA A 180 -11.44 -16.79 25.72
N VAL A 181 -10.75 -16.22 24.74
CA VAL A 181 -11.06 -16.36 23.30
C VAL A 181 -10.86 -17.79 22.80
N THR A 182 -9.94 -18.55 23.39
CA THR A 182 -9.65 -19.94 23.02
C THR A 182 -10.36 -20.98 23.89
N ALA A 183 -11.13 -20.54 24.90
CA ALA A 183 -11.85 -21.42 25.79
C ALA A 183 -12.92 -22.23 25.05
N LYS A 184 -13.16 -23.47 25.53
CA LYS A 184 -14.23 -24.33 25.02
C LYS A 184 -15.61 -23.69 25.15
N ASP A 185 -15.87 -23.07 26.29
CA ASP A 185 -17.04 -22.21 26.50
C ASP A 185 -16.61 -20.74 26.40
N LYS A 186 -16.43 -20.29 25.16
CA LYS A 186 -15.90 -18.95 24.87
C LYS A 186 -16.80 -17.84 25.45
N ILE A 187 -18.12 -18.01 25.36
CA ILE A 187 -19.09 -17.01 25.83
C ILE A 187 -18.96 -16.80 27.33
N ALA A 188 -19.00 -17.88 28.14
CA ALA A 188 -18.88 -17.77 29.58
C ALA A 188 -17.50 -17.21 30.01
N ALA A 189 -16.43 -17.63 29.33
CA ALA A 189 -15.09 -17.15 29.61
C ALA A 189 -14.92 -15.65 29.32
N LEU A 190 -15.43 -15.16 28.18
CA LEU A 190 -15.40 -13.73 27.83
C LEU A 190 -16.24 -12.89 28.79
N GLN A 191 -17.42 -13.36 29.19
CA GLN A 191 -18.23 -12.68 30.21
C GLN A 191 -17.50 -12.59 31.56
N THR A 192 -16.75 -13.63 31.92
CA THR A 192 -15.92 -13.63 33.15
C THR A 192 -14.79 -12.61 33.03
N PHE A 193 -14.05 -12.61 31.91
CA PHE A 193 -13.00 -11.63 31.64
C PHE A 193 -13.51 -10.19 31.74
N ILE A 194 -14.63 -9.88 31.08
CA ILE A 194 -15.25 -8.55 31.08
C ILE A 194 -15.63 -8.13 32.51
N LYS A 195 -16.22 -9.05 33.29
CA LYS A 195 -16.65 -8.78 34.66
C LYS A 195 -15.47 -8.55 35.60
N ASP A 196 -14.41 -9.35 35.47
CA ASP A 196 -13.27 -9.31 36.38
C ASP A 196 -12.28 -8.19 36.03
N HIS A 197 -12.33 -7.68 34.80
CA HIS A 197 -11.40 -6.68 34.28
C HIS A 197 -12.08 -5.50 33.55
N PRO A 198 -13.09 -4.83 34.14
CA PRO A 198 -13.91 -3.84 33.43
C PRO A 198 -13.16 -2.55 33.04
N ASP A 199 -11.93 -2.39 33.50
CA ASP A 199 -11.02 -1.26 33.21
C ASP A 199 -9.91 -1.60 32.22
N PHE A 200 -9.86 -2.84 31.72
CA PHE A 200 -8.84 -3.21 30.75
C PHE A 200 -9.22 -2.74 29.35
N PRO A 201 -8.27 -2.21 28.55
CA PRO A 201 -8.55 -1.73 27.20
C PRO A 201 -9.07 -2.84 26.27
N LEU A 202 -8.74 -4.10 26.58
CA LEU A 202 -9.20 -5.29 25.85
C LEU A 202 -10.67 -5.64 26.07
N VAL A 203 -11.39 -4.98 27.00
CA VAL A 203 -12.82 -5.25 27.25
C VAL A 203 -13.65 -4.99 26.00
N ASN A 204 -13.36 -3.93 25.24
CA ASN A 204 -14.08 -3.65 24.00
C ASN A 204 -13.90 -4.79 22.97
N SER A 205 -12.67 -5.27 22.80
CA SER A 205 -12.36 -6.45 21.98
C SER A 205 -13.06 -7.71 22.49
N ALA A 206 -13.15 -7.90 23.81
CA ALA A 206 -13.87 -9.02 24.41
C ALA A 206 -15.38 -8.97 24.16
N TYR A 207 -16.00 -7.79 24.18
CA TYR A 207 -17.40 -7.64 23.77
C TYR A 207 -17.60 -7.98 22.28
N PHE A 208 -16.71 -7.57 21.39
CA PHE A 208 -16.82 -7.91 19.97
C PHE A 208 -16.70 -9.42 19.73
N GLU A 209 -15.76 -10.10 20.38
CA GLU A 209 -15.64 -11.56 20.34
C GLU A 209 -16.86 -12.27 20.95
N LEU A 210 -17.43 -11.71 22.02
CA LEU A 210 -18.63 -12.23 22.68
C LEU A 210 -19.85 -12.12 21.75
N ILE A 211 -20.07 -10.96 21.15
CA ILE A 211 -21.17 -10.70 20.21
C ILE A 211 -21.01 -11.59 18.97
N ASN A 212 -19.81 -11.63 18.38
CA ASN A 212 -19.53 -12.50 17.22
C ASN A 212 -19.78 -13.98 17.56
N SER A 213 -19.38 -14.44 18.74
CA SER A 213 -19.65 -15.81 19.20
C SER A 213 -21.14 -16.08 19.41
N ALA A 214 -21.87 -15.11 19.96
CA ALA A 214 -23.32 -15.21 20.14
C ALA A 214 -24.06 -15.31 18.79
N ILE A 215 -23.65 -14.51 17.80
CA ILE A 215 -24.18 -14.56 16.42
C ILE A 215 -23.88 -15.92 15.78
N ASN A 216 -22.65 -16.40 15.86
CA ASN A 216 -22.25 -17.69 15.30
C ASN A 216 -22.96 -18.88 15.95
N GLN A 217 -23.28 -18.78 17.24
CA GLN A 217 -24.07 -19.78 17.97
C GLN A 217 -25.59 -19.57 17.83
N LYS A 218 -26.02 -18.57 17.05
CA LYS A 218 -27.43 -18.23 16.82
C LYS A 218 -28.22 -18.06 18.12
N LEU A 219 -27.64 -17.36 19.10
CA LEU A 219 -28.33 -17.07 20.35
C LEU A 219 -29.59 -16.20 20.11
N PRO A 220 -30.58 -16.24 21.02
CA PRO A 220 -31.78 -15.40 20.90
C PRO A 220 -31.45 -13.92 20.73
N LEU A 221 -32.24 -13.20 19.93
CA LEU A 221 -32.06 -11.78 19.63
C LEU A 221 -31.88 -10.95 20.90
N GLU A 222 -32.71 -11.19 21.91
CA GLU A 222 -32.69 -10.46 23.18
C GLU A 222 -31.34 -10.59 23.90
N LYS A 223 -30.67 -11.74 23.73
CA LYS A 223 -29.36 -11.98 24.34
C LYS A 223 -28.24 -11.23 23.60
N VAL A 224 -28.32 -11.16 22.28
CA VAL A 224 -27.38 -10.38 21.47
C VAL A 224 -27.58 -8.88 21.72
N GLU A 225 -28.83 -8.42 21.83
CA GLU A 225 -29.18 -7.05 22.23
C GLU A 225 -28.65 -6.69 23.61
N GLU A 226 -28.72 -7.62 24.57
CA GLU A 226 -28.13 -7.42 25.90
C GLU A 226 -26.62 -7.22 25.81
N PHE A 227 -25.91 -8.06 25.03
CA PHE A 227 -24.47 -7.96 24.86
C PHE A 227 -24.05 -6.67 24.15
N THR A 228 -24.78 -6.24 23.12
CA THR A 228 -24.49 -5.01 22.38
C THR A 228 -24.74 -3.78 23.24
N LYS A 229 -25.85 -3.76 24.00
CA LYS A 229 -26.13 -2.70 24.98
C LYS A 229 -25.03 -2.61 26.04
N ASN A 230 -24.61 -3.75 26.60
CA ASN A 230 -23.56 -3.77 27.61
C ASN A 230 -22.20 -3.32 27.03
N SER A 231 -21.91 -3.65 25.77
CA SER A 231 -20.72 -3.15 25.06
C SER A 231 -20.74 -1.62 24.93
N ILE A 232 -21.88 -1.04 24.52
CA ILE A 232 -22.06 0.41 24.41
C ILE A 232 -21.91 1.10 25.78
N GLU A 233 -22.51 0.55 26.84
CA GLU A 233 -22.32 1.10 28.19
C GLU A 233 -20.87 0.99 28.67
N SER A 234 -20.19 -0.12 28.35
CA SER A 234 -18.78 -0.30 28.69
C SER A 234 -17.88 0.69 27.95
N SER A 235 -18.18 1.04 26.70
CA SER A 235 -17.34 1.95 25.92
C SER A 235 -17.43 3.39 26.39
N LYS A 236 -18.57 3.82 26.96
CA LYS A 236 -18.71 5.15 27.60
C LYS A 236 -17.69 5.38 28.71
N ARG A 237 -17.20 4.31 29.37
CA ARG A 237 -16.15 4.39 30.40
C ARG A 237 -14.80 4.85 29.86
N TRP A 238 -14.60 4.80 28.54
CA TRP A 238 -13.42 5.31 27.84
C TRP A 238 -13.69 6.63 27.13
N GLY A 239 -14.81 7.28 27.44
CA GLY A 239 -15.22 8.56 26.89
C GLY A 239 -16.21 8.46 25.73
N PRO A 240 -16.94 9.55 25.44
CA PRO A 240 -18.02 9.58 24.44
C PRO A 240 -17.54 9.30 23.02
N ASN A 241 -16.29 9.61 22.68
CA ASN A 241 -15.74 9.42 21.34
C ASN A 241 -15.56 7.95 20.96
N LEU A 242 -15.47 7.03 21.93
CA LEU A 242 -15.37 5.60 21.63
C LEU A 242 -16.74 4.98 21.29
N VAL A 243 -17.84 5.65 21.62
CA VAL A 243 -19.20 5.12 21.42
C VAL A 243 -19.53 4.96 19.92
N PRO A 244 -19.32 5.96 19.03
CA PRO A 244 -19.55 5.77 17.60
C PRO A 244 -18.76 4.63 16.98
N GLU A 245 -17.49 4.45 17.34
CA GLU A 245 -16.68 3.32 16.84
C GLU A 245 -17.23 1.97 17.35
N THR A 246 -17.66 1.92 18.62
CA THR A 246 -18.32 0.71 19.17
C THR A 246 -19.60 0.36 18.42
N LEU A 247 -20.43 1.36 18.13
CA LEU A 247 -21.66 1.20 17.33
C LEU A 247 -21.33 0.76 15.89
N PHE A 248 -20.29 1.33 15.27
CA PHE A 248 -19.84 0.96 13.94
C PHE A 248 -19.43 -0.52 13.86
N GLN A 249 -18.70 -1.00 14.86
CA GLN A 249 -18.32 -2.41 14.98
C GLN A 249 -19.53 -3.32 15.22
N ILE A 250 -20.47 -2.92 16.08
CA ILE A 250 -21.73 -3.64 16.31
C ILE A 250 -22.53 -3.77 15.01
N ALA A 251 -22.70 -2.67 14.26
CA ALA A 251 -23.37 -2.67 12.97
C ALA A 251 -22.64 -3.57 11.96
N SER A 252 -21.30 -3.52 11.94
CA SER A 252 -20.47 -4.38 11.08
C SER A 252 -20.65 -5.87 11.35
N LEU A 253 -20.73 -6.27 12.63
CA LEU A 253 -20.92 -7.67 13.05
C LEU A 253 -22.33 -8.18 12.76
N THR A 254 -23.35 -7.32 12.88
CA THR A 254 -24.77 -7.75 12.84
C THR A 254 -25.44 -7.55 11.49
N LYS A 255 -24.87 -6.75 10.57
CA LYS A 255 -25.51 -6.39 9.29
C LYS A 255 -25.96 -7.58 8.43
N SER A 256 -25.16 -8.64 8.39
CA SER A 256 -25.35 -9.75 7.45
C SER A 256 -26.23 -10.88 7.97
N SER A 257 -26.69 -10.81 9.22
CA SER A 257 -27.56 -11.80 9.84
C SER A 257 -29.00 -11.28 9.88
N PRO A 258 -29.95 -11.91 9.16
CA PRO A 258 -31.35 -11.47 9.13
C PRO A 258 -31.95 -11.30 10.54
N GLU A 259 -31.60 -12.18 11.47
CA GLU A 259 -32.12 -12.19 12.84
C GLU A 259 -31.67 -10.98 13.67
N TYR A 260 -30.49 -10.41 13.38
CA TYR A 260 -29.88 -9.34 14.18
C TYR A 260 -29.85 -7.99 13.46
N ARG A 261 -30.50 -7.90 12.30
CA ARG A 261 -30.50 -6.72 11.43
C ARG A 261 -31.04 -5.46 12.11
N SER A 262 -32.00 -5.60 13.02
CA SER A 262 -32.53 -4.49 13.83
C SER A 262 -31.44 -3.83 14.69
N ILE A 263 -30.49 -4.61 15.21
CA ILE A 263 -29.35 -4.12 15.98
C ILE A 263 -28.46 -3.28 15.07
N ALA A 264 -28.15 -3.76 13.86
CA ALA A 264 -27.34 -3.03 12.90
C ALA A 264 -27.99 -1.69 12.54
N ARG A 265 -29.30 -1.67 12.25
CA ARG A 265 -30.03 -0.43 11.95
C ARG A 265 -29.97 0.55 13.10
N SER A 266 -30.30 0.11 14.31
CA SER A 266 -30.26 0.94 15.51
C SER A 266 -28.87 1.52 15.76
N ALA A 267 -27.81 0.75 15.54
CA ALA A 267 -26.45 1.24 15.70
C ALA A 267 -26.08 2.30 14.64
N LEU A 268 -26.46 2.10 13.37
CA LEU A 268 -26.24 3.09 12.31
C LEU A 268 -26.99 4.40 12.58
N ASP A 269 -28.23 4.33 13.09
CA ASP A 269 -29.02 5.49 13.47
C ASP A 269 -28.37 6.26 14.64
N GLN A 270 -27.95 5.55 15.69
CA GLN A 270 -27.28 6.17 16.84
C GLN A 270 -25.95 6.84 16.48
N ILE A 271 -25.20 6.32 15.51
CA ILE A 271 -23.98 7.00 15.03
C ILE A 271 -24.35 8.37 14.45
N LYS A 272 -25.39 8.44 13.60
CA LYS A 272 -25.85 9.71 13.01
C LYS A 272 -26.38 10.68 14.07
N GLU A 273 -27.04 10.18 15.11
CA GLU A 273 -27.50 11.00 16.23
C GLU A 273 -26.35 11.59 17.07
N ILE A 274 -25.30 10.79 17.33
CA ILE A 274 -24.16 11.22 18.16
C ILE A 274 -23.24 12.16 17.38
N VAL A 275 -22.96 11.85 16.11
CA VAL A 275 -21.97 12.56 15.29
C VAL A 275 -22.60 13.78 14.60
N GLY A 276 -23.88 13.69 14.25
CA GLY A 276 -24.61 14.71 13.50
C GLY A 276 -24.87 14.31 12.03
N ASP A 277 -25.85 14.98 11.42
CA ASP A 277 -26.23 14.84 10.02
C ASP A 277 -26.24 16.25 9.35
N PRO A 278 -25.39 16.51 8.33
CA PRO A 278 -24.51 15.57 7.62
C PRO A 278 -23.34 15.08 8.47
N LEU A 279 -22.93 13.83 8.24
CA LEU A 279 -21.71 13.26 8.81
C LEU A 279 -20.48 14.00 8.25
N PRO A 280 -19.40 14.20 9.04
CA PRO A 280 -18.11 14.64 8.52
C PRO A 280 -17.59 13.69 7.43
N ASP A 281 -16.86 14.20 6.43
CA ASP A 281 -16.43 13.41 5.25
C ASP A 281 -15.73 12.09 5.61
N SER A 282 -14.85 12.11 6.62
CA SER A 282 -14.14 10.96 7.18
C SER A 282 -15.05 9.92 7.84
N TYR A 283 -16.19 10.34 8.43
CA TYR A 283 -17.24 9.42 8.89
C TYR A 283 -18.07 8.90 7.71
N ALA A 284 -18.42 9.82 6.79
CA ALA A 284 -19.33 9.56 5.69
C ALA A 284 -18.84 8.41 4.82
N GLU A 285 -17.54 8.35 4.52
CA GLU A 285 -16.94 7.27 3.72
C GLU A 285 -17.15 5.87 4.33
N ARG A 286 -16.75 5.69 5.59
CA ARG A 286 -16.88 4.39 6.27
C ARG A 286 -18.35 4.01 6.45
N MET A 287 -19.19 4.99 6.76
CA MET A 287 -20.63 4.80 6.93
C MET A 287 -21.32 4.46 5.62
N GLU A 288 -20.99 5.10 4.51
CA GLU A 288 -21.56 4.81 3.18
C GLU A 288 -21.29 3.37 2.75
N LEU A 289 -20.05 2.90 2.92
CA LEU A 289 -19.69 1.50 2.67
C LEU A 289 -20.49 0.54 3.56
N LEU A 290 -20.58 0.83 4.87
CA LEU A 290 -21.28 -0.02 5.81
C LEU A 290 -22.80 -0.04 5.58
N GLU A 291 -23.42 1.10 5.29
CA GLU A 291 -24.84 1.22 4.95
C GLU A 291 -25.14 0.49 3.63
N SER A 292 -24.27 0.60 2.63
CA SER A 292 -24.40 -0.15 1.38
C SER A 292 -24.36 -1.66 1.62
N GLN A 293 -23.42 -2.15 2.45
CA GLN A 293 -23.33 -3.57 2.82
C GLN A 293 -24.54 -4.04 3.64
N TYR A 294 -25.05 -3.19 4.53
CA TYR A 294 -26.29 -3.44 5.23
C TYR A 294 -27.44 -3.60 4.23
N LEU A 295 -27.62 -2.68 3.29
CA LEU A 295 -28.69 -2.76 2.28
C LEU A 295 -28.56 -4.01 1.39
N LEU A 296 -27.36 -4.33 0.90
CA LEU A 296 -27.09 -5.52 0.09
C LEU A 296 -27.39 -6.85 0.78
N SER A 297 -27.37 -6.87 2.12
CA SER A 297 -27.69 -8.05 2.92
C SER A 297 -29.17 -8.16 3.34
N SER A 298 -30.02 -7.22 2.89
CA SER A 298 -31.48 -7.29 3.11
C SER A 298 -32.11 -8.43 2.32
N ASP A 299 -33.26 -8.93 2.77
CA ASP A 299 -34.15 -9.78 1.95
C ASP A 299 -35.04 -8.96 1.01
N SER A 300 -35.09 -7.63 1.19
CA SER A 300 -35.83 -6.73 0.31
C SER A 300 -35.05 -6.47 -0.98
N ALA A 301 -35.66 -6.78 -2.13
CA ALA A 301 -35.09 -6.48 -3.44
C ALA A 301 -34.88 -4.97 -3.66
N GLU A 302 -35.74 -4.12 -3.07
CA GLU A 302 -35.61 -2.66 -3.12
C GLU A 302 -34.37 -2.18 -2.34
N ASP A 303 -34.16 -2.71 -1.14
CA ASP A 303 -32.95 -2.40 -0.35
C ASP A 303 -31.71 -2.89 -1.07
N GLN A 304 -31.74 -4.13 -1.60
CA GLN A 304 -30.62 -4.70 -2.34
C GLN A 304 -30.26 -3.82 -3.55
N GLN A 305 -31.24 -3.40 -4.34
CA GLN A 305 -31.01 -2.50 -5.47
C GLN A 305 -30.42 -1.18 -5.01
N LYS A 306 -30.95 -0.58 -3.95
CA LYS A 306 -30.42 0.67 -3.39
C LYS A 306 -28.97 0.51 -2.92
N GLY A 307 -28.67 -0.59 -2.23
CA GLY A 307 -27.31 -0.92 -1.79
C GLY A 307 -26.35 -1.16 -2.96
N GLU A 308 -26.83 -1.76 -4.04
CA GLU A 308 -26.06 -1.97 -5.27
C GLU A 308 -25.70 -0.64 -5.92
N GLU A 309 -26.68 0.25 -6.10
CA GLU A 309 -26.49 1.58 -6.70
C GLU A 309 -25.56 2.46 -5.86
N GLN A 310 -25.73 2.46 -4.53
CA GLN A 310 -24.85 3.18 -3.61
C GLN A 310 -23.43 2.65 -3.69
N LEU A 311 -23.24 1.33 -3.61
CA LEU A 311 -21.89 0.75 -3.63
C LEU A 311 -21.19 0.93 -4.96
N LYS A 312 -21.92 0.86 -6.09
CA LYS A 312 -21.37 1.16 -7.41
C LYS A 312 -20.89 2.60 -7.49
N THR A 313 -21.66 3.55 -6.95
CA THR A 313 -21.29 4.97 -6.91
C THR A 313 -20.05 5.18 -6.04
N PHE A 314 -20.05 4.61 -4.84
CA PHE A 314 -18.92 4.65 -3.90
C PHE A 314 -17.60 4.15 -4.53
N LEU A 315 -17.68 3.08 -5.34
CA LEU A 315 -16.54 2.46 -6.00
C LEU A 315 -16.04 3.21 -7.25
N VAL A 316 -16.74 4.25 -7.74
CA VAL A 316 -16.26 5.08 -8.86
C VAL A 316 -15.00 5.84 -8.43
N ASP A 317 -15.06 6.52 -7.30
CA ASP A 317 -13.93 7.30 -6.76
C ASP A 317 -12.95 6.41 -5.97
N ARG A 318 -13.36 5.18 -5.65
CA ARG A 318 -12.58 4.21 -4.86
C ARG A 318 -12.49 2.86 -5.57
N PRO A 319 -11.89 2.80 -6.77
CA PRO A 319 -11.92 1.60 -7.61
C PRO A 319 -11.19 0.40 -7.03
N PHE A 320 -10.45 0.58 -5.94
CA PHE A 320 -9.67 -0.44 -5.24
C PHE A 320 -10.18 -0.77 -3.83
N GLU A 321 -11.33 -0.25 -3.41
CA GLU A 321 -11.87 -0.58 -2.08
C GLU A 321 -12.35 -2.04 -2.05
N ILE A 322 -11.56 -2.88 -1.38
CA ILE A 322 -11.67 -4.34 -1.43
C ILE A 322 -13.00 -4.82 -0.83
N LYS A 323 -13.43 -4.26 0.30
CA LYS A 323 -14.61 -4.75 1.01
C LYS A 323 -15.88 -4.51 0.19
N GLY A 324 -15.96 -3.40 -0.51
CA GLY A 324 -17.02 -3.01 -1.41
C GLY A 324 -17.03 -3.89 -2.65
N LEU A 325 -15.87 -4.09 -3.30
CA LEU A 325 -15.75 -5.01 -4.44
C LEU A 325 -16.19 -6.43 -4.06
N VAL A 326 -15.72 -6.97 -2.94
CA VAL A 326 -16.11 -8.31 -2.46
C VAL A 326 -17.61 -8.36 -2.13
N SER A 327 -18.16 -7.33 -1.50
CA SER A 327 -19.58 -7.27 -1.14
C SER A 327 -20.48 -7.25 -2.38
N LEU A 328 -20.11 -6.45 -3.39
CA LEU A 328 -20.83 -6.35 -4.64
C LEU A 328 -20.74 -7.64 -5.46
N ALA A 329 -19.54 -8.25 -5.55
CA ALA A 329 -19.35 -9.54 -6.21
C ALA A 329 -20.17 -10.66 -5.55
N THR A 330 -20.15 -10.71 -4.20
CA THR A 330 -20.92 -11.69 -3.42
C THR A 330 -22.42 -11.49 -3.60
N HIS A 331 -22.89 -10.24 -3.65
CA HIS A 331 -24.28 -9.92 -3.92
C HIS A 331 -24.71 -10.46 -5.30
N PHE A 332 -23.95 -10.15 -6.35
CA PHE A 332 -24.23 -10.65 -7.70
C PHE A 332 -24.20 -12.16 -7.81
N GLU A 333 -23.28 -12.83 -7.10
CA GLU A 333 -23.26 -14.30 -7.04
C GLU A 333 -24.56 -14.84 -6.43
N LYS A 334 -25.01 -14.27 -5.30
CA LYS A 334 -26.24 -14.68 -4.59
C LYS A 334 -27.52 -14.39 -5.37
N THR A 335 -27.58 -13.29 -6.12
CA THR A 335 -28.75 -12.93 -6.93
C THR A 335 -28.75 -13.58 -8.31
N GLY A 336 -27.76 -14.43 -8.61
CA GLY A 336 -27.67 -15.18 -9.86
C GLY A 336 -27.07 -14.40 -11.03
N ASN A 337 -26.58 -13.17 -10.80
CA ASN A 337 -25.89 -12.35 -11.80
C ASN A 337 -24.40 -12.76 -11.90
N LYS A 338 -24.16 -13.98 -12.39
CA LYS A 338 -22.82 -14.58 -12.45
C LYS A 338 -21.82 -13.78 -13.29
N GLU A 339 -22.28 -13.11 -14.34
CA GLU A 339 -21.42 -12.32 -15.23
C GLU A 339 -20.82 -11.11 -14.50
N GLU A 340 -21.65 -10.35 -13.77
CA GLU A 340 -21.18 -9.21 -12.99
C GLU A 340 -20.30 -9.65 -11.81
N ALA A 341 -20.64 -10.77 -11.15
CA ALA A 341 -19.76 -11.37 -10.14
C ALA A 341 -18.39 -11.76 -10.72
N LEU A 342 -18.37 -12.40 -11.90
CA LEU A 342 -17.13 -12.78 -12.59
C LEU A 342 -16.28 -11.55 -12.93
N LYS A 343 -16.88 -10.46 -13.44
CA LYS A 343 -16.15 -9.22 -13.75
C LYS A 343 -15.42 -8.67 -12.52
N ILE A 344 -16.10 -8.60 -11.37
CA ILE A 344 -15.52 -8.04 -10.15
C ILE A 344 -14.48 -8.98 -9.53
N TYR A 345 -14.76 -10.29 -9.47
CA TYR A 345 -13.75 -11.25 -8.98
C TYR A 345 -12.53 -11.29 -9.88
N SER A 346 -12.69 -11.13 -11.20
CA SER A 346 -11.56 -11.05 -12.14
C SER A 346 -10.74 -9.80 -11.89
N LYS A 347 -11.37 -8.64 -11.69
CA LYS A 347 -10.70 -7.41 -11.26
C LYS A 347 -9.86 -7.62 -9.99
N LEU A 348 -10.46 -8.23 -8.96
CA LEU A 348 -9.76 -8.55 -7.70
C LEU A 348 -8.60 -9.55 -7.91
N ALA A 349 -8.74 -10.50 -8.83
CA ALA A 349 -7.73 -11.51 -9.12
C ALA A 349 -6.51 -10.92 -9.84
N VAL A 350 -6.73 -9.99 -10.76
CA VAL A 350 -5.68 -9.51 -11.68
C VAL A 350 -4.98 -8.25 -11.20
N LEU A 351 -5.63 -7.41 -10.39
CA LEU A 351 -5.01 -6.17 -9.93
C LEU A 351 -3.89 -6.45 -8.90
N PRO A 352 -2.69 -5.86 -9.08
CA PRO A 352 -1.55 -6.17 -8.23
C PRO A 352 -1.83 -5.96 -6.73
N GLY A 353 -1.52 -6.98 -5.92
CA GLY A 353 -1.70 -6.99 -4.47
C GLY A 353 -3.12 -7.27 -3.97
N LEU A 354 -4.17 -7.00 -4.74
CA LEU A 354 -5.55 -7.10 -4.24
C LEU A 354 -5.95 -8.54 -3.90
N SER A 355 -5.65 -9.51 -4.77
CA SER A 355 -5.96 -10.93 -4.54
C SER A 355 -5.37 -11.44 -3.22
N GLY A 356 -4.12 -11.06 -2.93
CA GLY A 356 -3.45 -11.41 -1.67
C GLY A 356 -4.07 -10.74 -0.43
N MET A 357 -4.58 -9.51 -0.58
CA MET A 357 -5.25 -8.76 0.49
C MET A 357 -6.67 -9.27 0.77
N VAL A 358 -7.38 -9.77 -0.24
CA VAL A 358 -8.69 -10.42 -0.05
C VAL A 358 -8.56 -11.69 0.78
N GLY A 359 -7.51 -12.48 0.53
CA GLY A 359 -7.32 -13.77 1.17
C GLY A 359 -8.30 -14.83 0.65
N THR A 360 -8.95 -15.54 1.56
CA THR A 360 -9.90 -16.62 1.24
C THR A 360 -11.35 -16.16 1.43
N LEU A 361 -12.18 -16.44 0.43
CA LEU A 361 -13.61 -16.12 0.39
C LEU A 361 -14.42 -17.37 0.77
N PRO A 362 -15.62 -17.21 1.36
CA PRO A 362 -16.50 -18.34 1.62
C PRO A 362 -16.86 -19.08 0.32
N GLY A 363 -16.98 -20.41 0.42
CA GLY A 363 -17.48 -21.25 -0.66
C GLY A 363 -18.92 -20.88 -1.05
N SER A 364 -19.40 -21.43 -2.16
CA SER A 364 -20.70 -21.03 -2.75
C SER A 364 -21.89 -21.41 -1.86
N GLU A 365 -21.70 -22.34 -0.92
CA GLU A 365 -22.71 -22.77 0.06
C GLU A 365 -22.04 -23.21 1.38
N GLY A 366 -22.81 -23.17 2.49
CA GLY A 366 -22.39 -23.34 3.90
C GLY A 366 -21.87 -24.73 4.30
N GLY A 367 -20.85 -25.20 3.58
CA GLY A 367 -20.15 -26.47 3.75
C GLY A 367 -18.97 -26.65 2.77
N GLU A 368 -18.86 -25.79 1.74
CA GLU A 368 -17.70 -25.76 0.86
C GLU A 368 -16.48 -25.13 1.55
N PRO A 369 -15.25 -25.60 1.23
CA PRO A 369 -14.03 -24.96 1.72
C PRO A 369 -13.93 -23.52 1.21
N GLN A 370 -13.24 -22.67 1.97
CA GLN A 370 -12.95 -21.31 1.53
C GLN A 370 -12.13 -21.35 0.22
N LYS A 371 -12.48 -20.47 -0.72
CA LYS A 371 -11.89 -20.37 -2.06
C LYS A 371 -11.01 -19.13 -2.15
N THR A 372 -9.91 -19.18 -2.91
CA THR A 372 -9.20 -17.95 -3.32
C THR A 372 -10.04 -17.18 -4.33
N VAL A 373 -9.71 -15.90 -4.56
CA VAL A 373 -10.35 -15.10 -5.61
C VAL A 373 -10.22 -15.79 -6.98
N MET A 374 -9.04 -16.34 -7.28
CA MET A 374 -8.82 -17.05 -8.54
C MET A 374 -9.70 -18.30 -8.68
N GLN A 375 -9.86 -19.08 -7.60
CA GLN A 375 -10.79 -20.22 -7.61
C GLN A 375 -12.25 -19.79 -7.82
N LYS A 376 -12.65 -18.60 -7.33
CA LYS A 376 -13.97 -18.02 -7.62
C LYS A 376 -14.10 -17.68 -9.11
N VAL A 377 -13.11 -17.00 -9.70
CA VAL A 377 -13.06 -16.72 -11.14
C VAL A 377 -13.18 -18.01 -11.96
N GLU A 378 -12.38 -19.03 -11.67
CA GLU A 378 -12.40 -20.32 -12.37
C GLU A 378 -13.75 -21.04 -12.26
N SER A 379 -14.43 -20.91 -11.12
CA SER A 379 -15.73 -21.52 -10.89
C SER A 379 -16.89 -20.83 -11.61
N LEU A 380 -16.78 -19.51 -11.82
CA LEU A 380 -17.82 -18.70 -12.47
C LEU A 380 -17.60 -18.59 -13.99
N SER A 381 -16.35 -18.68 -14.44
CA SER A 381 -16.01 -18.54 -15.85
C SER A 381 -16.24 -19.83 -16.64
N GLU A 382 -16.88 -19.71 -17.80
CA GLU A 382 -16.93 -20.76 -18.81
C GLU A 382 -15.59 -20.91 -19.55
N LYS A 383 -14.76 -19.87 -19.55
CA LYS A 383 -13.43 -19.86 -20.17
C LYS A 383 -12.47 -20.74 -19.39
N LYS A 384 -11.56 -21.42 -20.10
CA LYS A 384 -10.54 -22.32 -19.52
C LYS A 384 -9.21 -22.15 -20.26
N GLY A 385 -8.11 -22.52 -19.60
CA GLY A 385 -6.77 -22.46 -20.18
C GLY A 385 -6.46 -21.08 -20.76
N ASP A 386 -5.91 -21.05 -21.97
CA ASP A 386 -5.48 -19.83 -22.65
C ASP A 386 -6.61 -18.79 -22.84
N GLU A 387 -7.85 -19.23 -23.03
CA GLU A 387 -8.99 -18.31 -23.18
C GLU A 387 -9.29 -17.56 -21.86
N LEU A 388 -9.11 -18.24 -20.71
CA LEU A 388 -9.25 -17.59 -19.41
C LEU A 388 -8.08 -16.65 -19.15
N THR A 389 -6.85 -17.07 -19.49
CA THR A 389 -5.66 -16.24 -19.38
C THR A 389 -5.81 -14.95 -20.18
N GLN A 390 -6.23 -15.03 -21.44
CA GLN A 390 -6.46 -13.86 -22.29
C GLN A 390 -7.51 -12.93 -21.67
N TYR A 391 -8.64 -13.47 -21.19
CA TYR A 391 -9.67 -12.67 -20.54
C TYR A 391 -9.16 -11.94 -19.29
N LEU A 392 -8.30 -12.58 -18.50
CA LEU A 392 -7.69 -11.98 -17.32
C LEU A 392 -6.67 -10.90 -17.69
N ASP A 393 -5.90 -11.10 -18.75
CA ASP A 393 -4.96 -10.09 -19.22
C ASP A 393 -5.68 -8.87 -19.82
N GLU A 394 -6.78 -9.08 -20.54
CA GLU A 394 -7.65 -7.99 -21.00
C GLU A 394 -8.29 -7.23 -19.82
N THR A 395 -8.70 -7.97 -18.77
CA THR A 395 -9.21 -7.37 -17.54
C THR A 395 -8.13 -6.58 -16.82
N TYR A 396 -6.91 -7.11 -16.73
CA TYR A 396 -5.75 -6.43 -16.16
C TYR A 396 -5.46 -5.13 -16.88
N GLU A 397 -5.34 -5.18 -18.21
CA GLU A 397 -5.06 -4.02 -19.05
C GLU A 397 -6.11 -2.92 -18.90
N LYS A 398 -7.38 -3.29 -18.79
CA LYS A 398 -8.46 -2.33 -18.56
C LYS A 398 -8.41 -1.71 -17.17
N GLU A 399 -8.28 -2.54 -16.13
CA GLU A 399 -8.45 -2.09 -14.74
C GLU A 399 -7.16 -1.47 -14.17
N ALA A 400 -5.98 -1.91 -14.57
CA ALA A 400 -4.70 -1.40 -14.09
C ALA A 400 -4.36 -0.02 -14.68
N PHE A 401 -4.94 0.32 -15.83
CA PHE A 401 -4.72 1.58 -16.55
C PHE A 401 -6.00 2.41 -16.70
N TYR A 402 -6.97 2.26 -15.79
CA TYR A 402 -8.26 2.97 -15.83
C TYR A 402 -8.13 4.50 -15.92
N PHE A 403 -7.04 5.05 -15.40
CA PHE A 403 -6.72 6.48 -15.39
C PHE A 403 -6.22 7.02 -16.75
N VAL A 404 -5.86 6.14 -17.67
CA VAL A 404 -5.37 6.53 -19.00
C VAL A 404 -6.55 6.87 -19.91
N LYS A 405 -6.77 8.16 -20.12
CA LYS A 405 -7.82 8.63 -21.03
C LYS A 405 -7.53 8.24 -22.48
N PRO A 406 -8.53 7.76 -23.25
CA PRO A 406 -8.39 7.55 -24.68
C PRO A 406 -7.87 8.81 -25.38
N GLN A 407 -7.04 8.61 -26.41
CA GLN A 407 -6.45 9.71 -27.16
C GLN A 407 -7.11 9.87 -28.52
N ASP A 408 -7.85 10.97 -28.70
CA ASP A 408 -8.53 11.27 -29.96
C ASP A 408 -7.56 11.70 -31.08
N GLN A 409 -6.38 12.23 -30.71
CA GLN A 409 -5.38 12.75 -31.65
C GLN A 409 -3.95 12.49 -31.16
N GLN A 410 -3.11 11.90 -32.02
CA GLN A 410 -1.67 11.77 -31.77
C GLN A 410 -0.99 13.14 -31.82
N PRO A 411 0.03 13.39 -30.97
CA PRO A 411 0.78 14.63 -31.02
C PRO A 411 1.50 14.76 -32.37
N THR A 412 1.55 15.98 -32.92
CA THR A 412 2.38 16.23 -34.10
C THR A 412 3.85 16.27 -33.69
N LEU A 413 4.61 15.24 -34.08
CA LEU A 413 6.02 15.10 -33.75
C LEU A 413 6.93 15.79 -34.79
N LYS A 414 8.01 16.42 -34.34
CA LYS A 414 9.03 17.01 -35.22
C LYS A 414 10.00 15.93 -35.72
N GLU A 415 10.44 16.01 -36.99
CA GLU A 415 11.35 15.02 -37.59
C GLU A 415 12.70 14.86 -36.87
N ASN A 416 13.28 15.95 -36.36
CA ASN A 416 14.59 15.93 -35.66
C ASN A 416 14.47 15.99 -34.14
N ARG A 417 13.38 15.45 -33.59
CA ARG A 417 13.19 15.41 -32.15
C ARG A 417 14.09 14.35 -31.51
N LYS A 418 14.36 14.55 -30.23
CA LYS A 418 14.85 13.55 -29.32
C LYS A 418 13.71 12.60 -28.98
N ILE A 419 14.00 11.30 -28.96
CA ILE A 419 13.11 10.32 -28.34
C ILE A 419 13.47 10.25 -26.85
N PRO A 420 12.56 10.56 -25.92
CA PRO A 420 12.85 10.40 -24.49
C PRO A 420 13.05 8.93 -24.14
N LEU A 421 14.14 8.63 -23.42
CA LEU A 421 14.41 7.32 -22.85
C LEU A 421 14.06 7.33 -21.35
N LEU A 422 13.19 6.43 -20.94
CA LEU A 422 12.79 6.21 -19.54
C LEU A 422 13.34 4.84 -19.13
N GLU A 423 14.24 4.82 -18.16
CA GLU A 423 14.82 3.59 -17.61
C GLU A 423 14.24 3.37 -16.21
N LEU A 424 13.47 2.30 -16.02
CA LEU A 424 12.93 1.91 -14.73
C LEU A 424 13.67 0.68 -14.20
N PHE A 425 14.23 0.81 -13.01
CA PHE A 425 14.79 -0.30 -12.26
C PHE A 425 13.72 -0.83 -11.32
N THR A 426 13.34 -2.10 -11.48
CA THR A 426 12.16 -2.70 -10.83
C THR A 426 12.46 -4.13 -10.35
N GLY A 427 11.46 -4.81 -9.78
CA GLY A 427 11.52 -6.21 -9.42
C GLY A 427 10.13 -6.87 -9.39
N SER A 428 10.01 -8.09 -9.89
CA SER A 428 8.79 -8.90 -9.92
C SER A 428 8.30 -9.30 -8.52
N ALA A 429 9.19 -9.30 -7.53
CA ALA A 429 8.87 -9.55 -6.13
C ALA A 429 9.03 -8.28 -5.26
N CYS A 430 8.97 -7.09 -5.87
CA CYS A 430 9.02 -5.79 -5.22
C CYS A 430 7.61 -5.18 -5.14
N PRO A 431 6.93 -5.22 -3.97
CA PRO A 431 5.61 -4.60 -3.82
C PRO A 431 5.56 -3.10 -4.12
N PRO A 432 6.52 -2.25 -3.67
CA PRO A 432 6.46 -0.82 -3.99
C PRO A 432 6.80 -0.51 -5.45
N CYS A 433 7.24 -1.49 -6.25
CA CYS A 433 7.54 -1.25 -7.66
C CYS A 433 6.28 -1.19 -8.55
N VAL A 434 5.16 -1.72 -8.07
CA VAL A 434 3.88 -1.80 -8.80
C VAL A 434 3.46 -0.45 -9.35
N ALA A 435 3.46 0.60 -8.54
CA ALA A 435 3.00 1.91 -9.00
C ALA A 435 3.88 2.49 -10.10
N GLY A 436 5.20 2.30 -10.01
CA GLY A 436 6.15 2.77 -11.01
C GLY A 436 5.98 2.04 -12.34
N ASP A 437 5.83 0.72 -12.33
CA ASP A 437 5.59 -0.07 -13.54
C ASP A 437 4.29 0.34 -14.25
N LEU A 438 3.19 0.49 -13.50
CA LEU A 438 1.89 0.88 -14.04
C LEU A 438 1.86 2.34 -14.50
N ALA A 439 2.50 3.26 -13.79
CA ALA A 439 2.61 4.65 -14.23
C ALA A 439 3.37 4.75 -15.57
N LEU A 440 4.46 3.98 -15.71
CA LEU A 440 5.24 3.94 -16.94
C LEU A 440 4.48 3.28 -18.10
N GLY A 441 3.78 2.17 -17.85
CA GLY A 441 2.90 1.56 -18.85
C GLY A 441 1.78 2.51 -19.28
N GLY A 442 1.24 3.31 -18.35
CA GLY A 442 0.27 4.36 -18.65
C GLY A 442 0.85 5.44 -19.57
N LEU A 443 2.11 5.83 -19.35
CA LEU A 443 2.82 6.76 -20.24
C LEU A 443 3.07 6.14 -21.63
N GLU A 444 3.36 4.85 -21.72
CA GLU A 444 3.51 4.16 -23.02
C GLU A 444 2.19 4.06 -23.77
N LYS A 445 1.06 3.90 -23.08
CA LYS A 445 -0.27 4.00 -23.71
C LYS A 445 -0.57 5.41 -24.18
N LYS A 446 -0.11 6.43 -23.44
CA LYS A 446 -0.31 7.84 -23.78
C LYS A 446 0.64 8.37 -24.85
N PHE A 447 1.86 7.84 -24.90
CA PHE A 447 2.92 8.20 -25.84
C PHE A 447 3.51 6.91 -26.40
N PRO A 448 2.83 6.24 -27.35
CA PRO A 448 3.28 4.95 -27.86
C PRO A 448 4.62 5.04 -28.56
N SER A 449 5.44 3.99 -28.45
CA SER A 449 6.72 3.90 -29.19
C SER A 449 6.53 4.19 -30.69
N PRO A 450 7.39 5.02 -31.32
CA PRO A 450 8.63 5.56 -30.79
C PRO A 450 8.51 6.96 -30.15
N GLU A 451 7.32 7.41 -29.74
CA GLU A 451 7.13 8.71 -29.07
C GLU A 451 8.05 8.86 -27.86
N ILE A 452 8.01 7.85 -26.99
CA ILE A 452 9.00 7.58 -25.93
C ILE A 452 9.49 6.14 -26.05
N ILE A 453 10.58 5.84 -25.34
CA ILE A 453 11.04 4.47 -25.11
C ILE A 453 11.13 4.28 -23.60
N ALA A 454 10.33 3.39 -23.03
CA ALA A 454 10.45 2.99 -21.64
C ALA A 454 10.99 1.55 -21.57
N VAL A 455 12.02 1.33 -20.76
CA VAL A 455 12.63 0.00 -20.59
C VAL A 455 12.68 -0.35 -19.10
N ARG A 456 12.48 -1.63 -18.78
CA ARG A 456 12.57 -2.13 -17.42
C ARG A 456 13.82 -3.00 -17.23
N TYR A 457 14.61 -2.65 -16.23
CA TYR A 457 15.75 -3.42 -15.75
C TYR A 457 15.35 -4.09 -14.44
N HIS A 458 14.98 -5.36 -14.51
CA HIS A 458 14.65 -6.17 -13.35
C HIS A 458 15.89 -6.43 -12.48
N GLN A 459 15.71 -6.42 -11.16
CA GLN A 459 16.75 -6.58 -10.15
C GLN A 459 16.39 -7.67 -9.15
N HIS A 460 17.40 -8.34 -8.57
CA HIS A 460 17.21 -9.30 -7.47
C HIS A 460 16.92 -8.62 -6.10
N ILE A 461 16.25 -7.47 -6.08
CA ILE A 461 15.89 -6.71 -4.87
C ILE A 461 14.42 -6.27 -4.87
N PRO A 462 13.71 -6.37 -3.72
CA PRO A 462 14.20 -6.86 -2.42
C PRO A 462 14.29 -8.40 -2.34
N ARG A 463 13.84 -9.11 -3.38
CA ARG A 463 13.81 -10.57 -3.46
C ARG A 463 14.33 -11.04 -4.83
N PRO A 464 14.76 -12.31 -4.94
CA PRO A 464 15.13 -12.90 -6.22
C PRO A 464 14.06 -12.69 -7.29
N ASP A 465 14.48 -12.24 -8.46
CA ASP A 465 13.61 -12.00 -9.61
C ASP A 465 14.08 -12.79 -10.86
N PRO A 466 13.24 -13.66 -11.46
CA PRO A 466 13.60 -14.48 -12.61
C PRO A 466 13.74 -13.69 -13.93
N LEU A 467 13.42 -12.39 -13.95
CA LEU A 467 13.60 -11.52 -15.11
C LEU A 467 14.92 -10.73 -15.07
N THR A 468 15.70 -10.86 -14.00
CA THR A 468 17.00 -10.18 -13.84
C THR A 468 18.08 -10.79 -14.72
N ASN A 469 19.08 -9.99 -15.08
CA ASN A 469 20.33 -10.41 -15.69
C ASN A 469 21.48 -9.49 -15.23
N SER A 470 22.72 -9.92 -15.46
CA SER A 470 23.92 -9.20 -15.02
C SER A 470 24.04 -7.79 -15.61
N ASP A 471 23.55 -7.57 -16.83
CA ASP A 471 23.61 -6.25 -17.45
C ASP A 471 22.61 -5.28 -16.83
N SER A 472 21.43 -5.76 -16.44
CA SER A 472 20.47 -4.99 -15.65
C SER A 472 21.05 -4.56 -14.30
N GLU A 473 21.75 -5.45 -13.59
CA GLU A 473 22.42 -5.13 -12.32
C GLU A 473 23.56 -4.12 -12.53
N ALA A 474 24.41 -4.33 -13.54
CA ALA A 474 25.50 -3.41 -13.85
C ALA A 474 24.98 -2.02 -14.28
N ARG A 475 23.87 -1.97 -15.02
CA ARG A 475 23.22 -0.70 -15.41
C ARG A 475 22.60 0.01 -14.21
N PHE A 476 22.13 -0.73 -13.21
CA PHE A 476 21.65 -0.16 -11.95
C PHE A 476 22.80 0.46 -11.15
N SER A 477 23.95 -0.22 -11.07
CA SER A 477 25.15 0.30 -10.41
C SER A 477 25.74 1.54 -11.08
N TYR A 478 25.58 1.70 -12.40
CA TYR A 478 25.95 2.95 -13.09
C TYR A 478 25.26 4.18 -12.49
N TYR A 479 24.04 4.04 -11.98
CA TYR A 479 23.28 5.11 -11.34
C TYR A 479 23.43 5.18 -9.80
N GLY A 480 24.12 4.21 -9.19
CA GLY A 480 24.50 4.23 -7.77
C GLY A 480 23.65 3.39 -6.82
N ASP A 481 22.95 2.35 -7.31
CA ASP A 481 22.29 1.32 -6.49
C ASP A 481 21.21 1.82 -5.49
N GLY A 482 20.44 2.86 -5.84
CA GLY A 482 19.52 3.59 -4.95
C GLY A 482 18.24 2.88 -4.46
N GLY A 483 18.10 1.58 -4.66
CA GLY A 483 16.88 0.79 -4.39
C GLY A 483 15.89 0.69 -5.56
N THR A 484 14.88 -0.17 -5.43
CA THR A 484 13.78 -0.32 -6.39
C THR A 484 12.44 0.09 -5.76
N PRO A 485 11.55 0.78 -6.51
CA PRO A 485 11.75 1.23 -7.89
C PRO A 485 12.63 2.49 -7.97
N THR A 486 13.42 2.59 -9.05
CA THR A 486 14.14 3.84 -9.42
C THR A 486 13.85 4.18 -10.87
N LEU A 487 13.35 5.39 -11.13
CA LEU A 487 13.10 5.90 -12.47
C LEU A 487 14.16 6.92 -12.89
N VAL A 488 14.71 6.74 -14.08
CA VAL A 488 15.67 7.65 -14.71
C VAL A 488 15.12 8.09 -16.07
N ILE A 489 14.98 9.40 -16.28
CA ILE A 489 14.49 9.99 -17.53
C ILE A 489 15.64 10.72 -18.21
N ASN A 490 15.96 10.29 -19.43
CA ASN A 490 17.09 10.80 -20.21
C ASN A 490 18.41 10.82 -19.41
N GLY A 491 18.61 9.82 -18.57
CA GLY A 491 19.80 9.67 -17.73
C GLY A 491 19.84 10.55 -16.46
N ARG A 492 18.72 11.23 -16.13
CA ARG A 492 18.56 11.98 -14.88
C ARG A 492 17.56 11.27 -13.96
N PRO A 493 17.85 11.10 -12.67
CA PRO A 493 16.87 10.58 -11.72
C PRO A 493 15.58 11.41 -11.72
N ALA A 494 14.44 10.74 -11.74
CA ALA A 494 13.12 11.35 -11.60
C ALA A 494 12.68 11.36 -10.12
N SER A 495 11.47 11.86 -9.87
CA SER A 495 10.80 11.71 -8.57
C SER A 495 10.62 10.22 -8.21
N SER A 496 10.49 9.93 -6.92
CA SER A 496 10.17 8.58 -6.46
C SER A 496 8.85 8.11 -7.07
N VAL A 497 8.85 6.90 -7.61
CA VAL A 497 7.67 6.24 -8.21
C VAL A 497 7.23 5.01 -7.40
N GLY A 498 7.63 4.96 -6.12
CA GLY A 498 7.28 3.87 -5.21
C GLY A 498 5.80 3.89 -4.83
N GLY A 499 5.20 2.70 -4.71
CA GLY A 499 3.85 2.50 -4.19
C GLY A 499 3.17 1.24 -4.73
N TYR A 500 1.95 1.04 -4.25
CA TYR A 500 1.01 0.01 -4.72
C TYR A 500 0.12 0.54 -5.86
N VAL A 501 -0.74 -0.31 -6.41
CA VAL A 501 -1.63 -0.02 -7.55
C VAL A 501 -2.38 1.32 -7.45
N PHE A 502 -2.87 1.68 -6.26
CA PHE A 502 -3.62 2.93 -6.02
C PHE A 502 -2.78 4.22 -6.08
N HIS A 503 -1.44 4.11 -6.13
CA HIS A 503 -0.56 5.27 -6.34
C HIS A 503 -0.21 5.49 -7.82
N ALA A 504 -0.54 4.53 -8.71
CA ALA A 504 -0.12 4.56 -10.10
C ALA A 504 -0.65 5.79 -10.86
N GLU A 505 -1.92 6.16 -10.63
CA GLU A 505 -2.54 7.35 -11.23
C GLU A 505 -1.80 8.63 -10.84
N ASN A 506 -1.54 8.84 -9.56
CA ASN A 506 -0.80 10.02 -9.08
C ASN A 506 0.60 10.12 -9.70
N HIS A 507 1.34 9.02 -9.77
CA HIS A 507 2.65 8.98 -10.42
C HIS A 507 2.56 9.23 -11.93
N PHE A 508 1.55 8.65 -12.59
CA PHE A 508 1.29 8.91 -14.01
C PHE A 508 1.01 10.40 -14.26
N GLU A 509 0.13 11.02 -13.48
CA GLU A 509 -0.21 12.45 -13.59
C GLU A 509 1.00 13.35 -13.33
N GLU A 510 1.86 13.00 -12.38
CA GLU A 510 3.09 13.75 -12.11
C GLU A 510 4.09 13.67 -13.27
N LEU A 511 4.23 12.50 -13.88
CA LEU A 511 5.19 12.25 -14.96
C LEU A 511 4.69 12.75 -16.31
N LEU A 512 3.38 12.72 -16.55
CA LEU A 512 2.75 13.07 -17.83
C LEU A 512 3.22 14.42 -18.41
N PRO A 513 3.15 15.56 -17.69
CA PRO A 513 3.62 16.84 -18.23
C PRO A 513 5.14 16.89 -18.41
N LYS A 514 5.90 16.22 -17.53
CA LYS A 514 7.37 16.15 -17.63
C LYS A 514 7.76 15.45 -18.94
N VAL A 515 7.22 14.28 -19.19
CA VAL A 515 7.49 13.49 -20.40
C VAL A 515 6.93 14.20 -21.65
N GLY A 516 5.73 14.75 -21.57
CA GLY A 516 5.11 15.52 -22.66
C GLY A 516 5.93 16.74 -23.10
N SER A 517 6.70 17.36 -22.19
CA SER A 517 7.62 18.43 -22.57
C SER A 517 8.85 17.94 -23.35
N LEU A 518 9.30 16.71 -23.07
CA LEU A 518 10.51 16.12 -23.65
C LEU A 518 10.30 15.60 -25.07
N ILE A 519 9.10 15.12 -25.40
CA ILE A 519 8.83 14.49 -26.71
C ILE A 519 9.05 15.45 -27.90
N SER A 520 9.06 16.76 -27.67
CA SER A 520 9.24 17.80 -28.70
C SER A 520 10.63 18.44 -28.73
N GLU A 521 11.53 18.05 -27.82
CA GLU A 521 12.89 18.60 -27.76
C GLU A 521 13.68 18.18 -29.01
N PRO A 522 14.41 19.09 -29.68
CA PRO A 522 15.27 18.72 -30.79
C PRO A 522 16.55 18.02 -30.29
N SER A 523 17.12 17.12 -31.11
CA SER A 523 18.47 16.61 -30.90
C SER A 523 19.29 16.72 -32.18
N PRO A 524 20.52 17.26 -32.13
CA PRO A 524 21.44 17.23 -33.27
C PRO A 524 22.06 15.85 -33.48
N VAL A 525 21.92 14.93 -32.51
CA VAL A 525 22.48 13.58 -32.57
C VAL A 525 21.52 12.67 -33.34
N LEU A 526 22.07 11.97 -34.32
CA LEU A 526 21.34 11.00 -35.15
C LEU A 526 21.85 9.60 -34.86
N ILE A 527 20.92 8.64 -34.75
CA ILE A 527 21.20 7.21 -34.63
C ILE A 527 20.47 6.50 -35.76
N ASN A 528 21.22 5.99 -36.74
CA ASN A 528 20.67 5.12 -37.77
C ASN A 528 20.78 3.68 -37.30
N LEU A 529 19.67 3.12 -36.81
CA LEU A 529 19.58 1.74 -36.34
C LEU A 529 18.95 0.86 -37.43
N ASN A 530 19.68 -0.17 -37.85
CA ASN A 530 19.19 -1.21 -38.76
C ASN A 530 19.30 -2.57 -38.06
N THR A 531 18.21 -3.32 -38.06
CA THR A 531 18.12 -4.63 -37.42
C THR A 531 17.38 -5.61 -38.30
N THR A 532 17.89 -6.84 -38.40
CA THR A 532 17.20 -7.93 -39.10
C THR A 532 17.21 -9.21 -38.26
N ALA A 533 16.11 -9.96 -38.36
CA ALA A 533 16.02 -11.32 -37.84
C ALA A 533 16.17 -12.31 -39.00
N GLU A 534 17.07 -13.28 -38.84
CA GLU A 534 17.31 -14.36 -39.80
C GLU A 534 17.42 -15.69 -39.04
N GLY A 535 16.31 -16.44 -38.95
CA GLY A 535 16.25 -17.66 -38.15
C GLY A 535 16.44 -17.37 -36.66
N ASP A 536 17.54 -17.85 -36.08
CA ASP A 536 17.94 -17.62 -34.68
C ASP A 536 18.87 -16.40 -34.50
N LYS A 537 19.19 -15.67 -35.58
CA LYS A 537 20.20 -14.60 -35.57
C LYS A 537 19.56 -13.22 -35.63
N LEU A 538 19.92 -12.39 -34.66
CA LEU A 538 19.67 -10.96 -34.64
C LEU A 538 20.90 -10.22 -35.16
N LYS A 539 20.80 -9.59 -36.32
CA LYS A 539 21.82 -8.67 -36.83
C LYS A 539 21.50 -7.25 -36.39
N ILE A 540 22.48 -6.56 -35.83
CA ILE A 540 22.36 -5.20 -35.33
C ILE A 540 23.44 -4.36 -35.98
N LYS A 541 23.04 -3.23 -36.59
CA LYS A 541 23.93 -2.18 -37.03
C LYS A 541 23.42 -0.82 -36.57
N ALA A 542 24.27 -0.06 -35.87
CA ALA A 542 23.94 1.27 -35.39
C ALA A 542 25.06 2.26 -35.76
N ASP A 543 24.69 3.33 -36.48
CA ASP A 543 25.59 4.41 -36.87
C ASP A 543 25.18 5.72 -36.19
N VAL A 544 26.12 6.35 -35.49
CA VAL A 544 25.93 7.60 -34.75
C VAL A 544 26.63 8.76 -35.45
N SER A 545 25.96 9.91 -35.50
CA SER A 545 26.55 11.17 -35.97
C SER A 545 25.96 12.38 -35.24
N GLY A 546 26.55 13.55 -35.44
CA GLY A 546 26.02 14.82 -34.90
C GLY A 546 26.35 15.09 -33.42
N VAL A 547 27.24 14.29 -32.82
CA VAL A 547 27.78 14.55 -31.48
C VAL A 547 28.82 15.67 -31.55
N THR A 548 28.64 16.70 -30.73
CA THR A 548 29.55 17.85 -30.64
C THR A 548 30.92 17.44 -30.10
N GLU A 549 32.01 17.92 -30.72
CA GLU A 549 33.40 17.61 -30.31
C GLU A 549 33.73 17.99 -28.86
N SER A 550 32.98 18.93 -28.27
CA SER A 550 33.16 19.34 -26.87
C SER A 550 32.76 18.28 -25.85
N ARG A 551 32.07 17.19 -26.24
CA ARG A 551 31.69 16.09 -25.34
C ARG A 551 32.60 14.89 -25.60
N THR A 552 33.45 14.55 -24.63
CA THR A 552 34.49 13.51 -24.78
C THR A 552 34.15 12.17 -24.14
N ALA A 553 33.20 12.13 -23.19
CA ALA A 553 32.79 10.92 -22.49
C ALA A 553 31.53 10.26 -23.09
N VAL A 554 31.26 10.46 -24.38
CA VAL A 554 30.03 10.00 -25.02
C VAL A 554 30.13 8.52 -25.42
N ARG A 555 29.09 7.76 -25.10
CA ARG A 555 28.92 6.34 -25.40
C ARG A 555 27.67 6.07 -26.22
N LEU A 556 27.79 5.21 -27.22
CA LEU A 556 26.67 4.48 -27.83
C LEU A 556 26.40 3.23 -27.01
N ARG A 557 25.18 3.08 -26.51
CA ARG A 557 24.69 1.89 -25.81
C ARG A 557 23.57 1.25 -26.62
N VAL A 558 23.50 -0.07 -26.57
CA VAL A 558 22.54 -0.89 -27.31
C VAL A 558 21.95 -1.91 -26.36
N LEU A 559 20.63 -2.07 -26.37
CA LEU A 559 19.86 -2.99 -25.56
C LEU A 559 19.11 -3.96 -26.47
N ILE A 560 19.00 -5.22 -26.06
CA ILE A 560 17.97 -6.15 -26.54
C ILE A 560 16.89 -6.18 -25.48
N VAL A 561 15.65 -5.95 -25.89
CA VAL A 561 14.50 -5.90 -24.99
C VAL A 561 13.41 -6.84 -25.44
N ASP A 562 12.76 -7.46 -24.48
CA ASP A 562 11.56 -8.25 -24.66
C ASP A 562 10.35 -7.32 -24.62
N PRO A 563 9.58 -7.17 -25.71
CA PRO A 563 8.51 -6.20 -25.77
C PRO A 563 7.38 -6.50 -24.78
N LEU A 564 7.13 -7.78 -24.47
CA LEU A 564 6.04 -8.18 -23.57
C LEU A 564 6.27 -9.61 -23.09
N ILE A 565 6.46 -9.76 -21.78
CA ILE A 565 6.53 -11.05 -21.10
C ILE A 565 5.23 -11.26 -20.33
N HIS A 566 4.53 -12.38 -20.61
CA HIS A 566 3.46 -12.87 -19.75
C HIS A 566 4.06 -13.62 -18.57
N PHE A 567 3.92 -13.05 -17.37
CA PHE A 567 4.45 -13.61 -16.14
C PHE A 567 3.65 -13.10 -14.96
N GLU A 568 2.94 -13.99 -14.28
CA GLU A 568 2.24 -13.68 -13.03
C GLU A 568 3.27 -13.53 -11.90
N ALA A 569 3.76 -12.32 -11.71
CA ALA A 569 4.79 -12.00 -10.74
C ALA A 569 4.25 -12.02 -9.29
N PRO A 570 5.11 -12.30 -8.29
CA PRO A 570 4.71 -12.28 -6.88
C PRO A 570 4.14 -10.94 -6.36
N ASN A 571 4.49 -9.82 -6.98
CA ASN A 571 3.90 -8.51 -6.65
C ASN A 571 2.53 -8.27 -7.34
N GLY A 572 2.11 -9.19 -8.21
CA GLY A 572 0.82 -9.20 -8.89
C GLY A 572 0.80 -8.52 -10.26
N ILE A 573 1.93 -7.99 -10.76
CA ILE A 573 2.05 -7.59 -12.17
C ILE A 573 1.95 -8.85 -13.03
N ARG A 574 1.14 -8.80 -14.10
CA ARG A 574 0.91 -9.95 -15.01
C ARG A 574 1.64 -9.80 -16.34
N LEU A 575 1.80 -8.56 -16.78
CA LEU A 575 2.35 -8.19 -18.07
C LEU A 575 3.58 -7.31 -17.83
N HIS A 576 4.74 -7.80 -18.25
CA HIS A 576 6.01 -7.09 -18.11
C HIS A 576 6.46 -6.59 -19.48
N GLU A 577 6.35 -5.29 -19.70
CA GLU A 577 6.64 -4.64 -20.98
C GLU A 577 8.12 -4.25 -21.09
N MET A 578 8.71 -4.33 -22.27
CA MET A 578 10.03 -3.74 -22.57
C MET A 578 11.16 -4.13 -21.58
N VAL A 579 11.21 -5.40 -21.19
CA VAL A 579 12.19 -5.93 -20.23
C VAL A 579 13.55 -6.08 -20.90
N VAL A 580 14.60 -5.49 -20.34
CA VAL A 580 15.96 -5.60 -20.91
C VAL A 580 16.52 -6.99 -20.70
N ARG A 581 16.92 -7.66 -21.79
CA ARG A 581 17.49 -9.02 -21.79
C ARG A 581 19.01 -9.04 -21.97
N ASP A 582 19.59 -8.06 -22.66
CA ASP A 582 21.03 -7.99 -22.94
C ASP A 582 21.49 -6.55 -23.28
N MET A 583 22.76 -6.25 -23.05
CA MET A 583 23.45 -5.08 -23.59
C MET A 583 24.56 -5.52 -24.55
N PRO A 584 24.26 -5.78 -25.85
CA PRO A 584 25.20 -6.42 -26.77
C PRO A 584 26.49 -5.63 -27.06
N ALA A 585 26.50 -4.32 -26.76
CA ALA A 585 27.67 -3.44 -26.84
C ALA A 585 28.46 -3.36 -25.52
N GLY A 586 28.10 -4.17 -24.52
CA GLY A 586 28.54 -4.07 -23.14
C GLY A 586 27.87 -2.92 -22.39
N THR A 587 27.84 -3.02 -21.06
CA THR A 587 27.22 -2.01 -20.16
C THR A 587 27.91 -0.64 -20.24
N ASN A 588 29.21 -0.63 -20.53
CA ASN A 588 30.00 0.58 -20.79
C ASN A 588 29.74 1.21 -22.17
N GLY A 589 29.12 0.46 -23.10
CA GLY A 589 28.90 0.91 -24.47
C GLY A 589 30.18 1.17 -25.27
N ILE A 590 30.02 1.83 -26.42
CA ILE A 590 31.09 2.11 -27.38
C ILE A 590 31.39 3.61 -27.40
N ALA A 591 32.67 3.96 -27.34
CA ALA A 591 33.11 5.35 -27.44
C ALA A 591 32.66 6.01 -28.76
N VAL A 592 32.04 7.18 -28.65
CA VAL A 592 31.87 8.08 -29.79
C VAL A 592 33.14 8.91 -29.94
N LYS A 593 33.80 8.80 -31.10
CA LYS A 593 35.06 9.50 -31.42
C LYS A 593 34.84 10.39 -32.63
N ASP A 594 35.38 11.60 -32.59
CA ASP A 594 35.25 12.59 -33.69
C ASP A 594 33.78 12.79 -34.12
N GLY A 595 32.88 12.81 -33.13
CA GLY A 595 31.45 13.00 -33.31
C GLY A 595 30.69 11.80 -33.91
N LYS A 596 31.34 10.63 -34.07
CA LYS A 596 30.78 9.44 -34.73
C LYS A 596 31.08 8.13 -34.00
N ALA A 597 30.23 7.13 -34.21
CA ALA A 597 30.48 5.74 -33.81
C ALA A 597 29.73 4.78 -34.75
N THR A 598 30.26 3.58 -34.92
CA THR A 598 29.58 2.48 -35.61
C THR A 598 29.65 1.24 -34.73
N PHE A 599 28.52 0.56 -34.61
CA PHE A 599 28.39 -0.75 -33.98
C PHE A 599 27.81 -1.74 -34.97
N GLU A 600 28.40 -2.93 -35.06
CA GLU A 600 27.87 -4.03 -35.84
C GLU A 600 28.08 -5.34 -35.08
N LYS A 601 27.01 -6.10 -34.84
CA LYS A 601 27.06 -7.40 -34.14
C LYS A 601 25.95 -8.31 -34.65
N THR A 602 26.24 -9.61 -34.70
CA THR A 602 25.22 -10.66 -34.85
C THR A 602 25.12 -11.42 -33.53
N VAL A 603 23.92 -11.54 -32.99
CA VAL A 603 23.62 -12.24 -31.73
C VAL A 603 22.80 -13.49 -32.05
N SER A 604 23.19 -14.66 -31.51
CA SER A 604 22.33 -15.84 -31.54
C SER A 604 21.37 -15.77 -30.34
N ILE A 605 20.07 -15.81 -30.61
CA ILE A 605 19.04 -15.73 -29.57
C ILE A 605 19.02 -16.99 -28.70
N SER A 606 19.37 -18.15 -29.28
CA SER A 606 19.49 -19.41 -28.54
C SER A 606 20.63 -19.37 -27.51
N GLU A 607 21.80 -18.82 -27.88
CA GLU A 607 22.90 -18.66 -26.92
C GLU A 607 22.58 -17.57 -25.89
N LEU A 608 21.94 -16.45 -26.28
CA LEU A 608 21.50 -15.43 -25.32
C LEU A 608 20.56 -16.03 -24.26
N LYS A 609 19.55 -16.80 -24.69
CA LYS A 609 18.64 -17.51 -23.79
C LYS A 609 19.41 -18.41 -22.84
N LYS A 610 20.35 -19.19 -23.35
CA LYS A 610 21.17 -20.12 -22.55
C LYS A 610 22.04 -19.39 -21.52
N GLU A 611 22.64 -18.26 -21.89
CA GLU A 611 23.44 -17.42 -20.98
C GLU A 611 22.60 -16.87 -19.83
N ILE A 612 21.42 -16.31 -20.13
CA ILE A 612 20.49 -15.82 -19.09
C ILE A 612 20.07 -16.96 -18.15
N MET A 613 19.70 -18.12 -18.69
CA MET A 613 19.31 -19.27 -17.88
C MET A 613 20.46 -19.80 -17.02
N ALA A 614 21.69 -19.80 -17.53
CA ALA A 614 22.88 -20.18 -16.78
C ALA A 614 23.14 -19.21 -15.61
N ASN A 615 23.02 -17.90 -15.85
CA ASN A 615 23.18 -16.88 -14.80
C ASN A 615 22.14 -17.04 -13.68
N LEU A 616 20.87 -17.24 -14.03
CA LEU A 616 19.81 -17.50 -13.06
C LEU A 616 20.02 -18.81 -12.28
N LYS A 617 20.54 -19.85 -12.94
CA LYS A 617 20.90 -21.11 -12.28
C LYS A 617 22.02 -20.89 -11.26
N THR A 618 23.09 -20.17 -11.64
CA THR A 618 24.18 -19.83 -10.71
C THR A 618 23.66 -19.00 -9.54
N PHE A 619 22.76 -18.04 -9.76
CA PHE A 619 22.12 -17.30 -8.68
C PHE A 619 21.37 -18.22 -7.71
N GLN A 620 20.54 -19.14 -8.23
CA GLN A 620 19.79 -20.11 -7.44
C GLN A 620 20.70 -20.98 -6.57
N GLU A 621 21.79 -21.50 -7.14
CA GLU A 621 22.80 -22.30 -6.43
C GLU A 621 23.50 -21.49 -5.32
N ASN A 622 23.86 -20.24 -5.61
CA ASN A 622 24.56 -19.37 -4.65
C ASN A 622 23.66 -18.88 -3.49
N ARG A 623 22.35 -18.83 -3.69
CA ARG A 623 21.39 -18.30 -2.72
C ARG A 623 20.53 -19.37 -2.05
N ASP A 624 20.72 -20.65 -2.38
CA ASP A 624 19.84 -21.76 -1.99
C ASP A 624 18.36 -21.41 -2.21
N TYR A 625 18.08 -20.88 -3.41
CA TYR A 625 16.76 -20.41 -3.80
C TYR A 625 16.33 -21.10 -5.09
N LYS A 626 15.04 -21.38 -5.26
CA LYS A 626 14.49 -21.95 -6.48
C LYS A 626 13.36 -21.07 -7.01
N PHE A 627 13.48 -20.62 -8.26
CA PHE A 627 12.38 -19.96 -8.96
C PHE A 627 11.30 -20.99 -9.29
N GLU A 628 10.04 -20.64 -9.02
CA GLU A 628 8.90 -21.49 -9.38
C GLU A 628 8.67 -21.51 -10.89
N ASN A 629 8.85 -20.36 -11.54
CA ASN A 629 8.76 -20.18 -12.97
C ASN A 629 9.84 -19.20 -13.45
N ILE A 630 10.42 -19.47 -14.62
CA ILE A 630 11.39 -18.60 -15.29
C ILE A 630 10.89 -18.36 -16.72
N PRO A 631 10.37 -17.16 -17.04
CA PRO A 631 9.94 -16.83 -18.38
C PRO A 631 11.08 -16.97 -19.39
N SER A 632 10.86 -17.78 -20.42
CA SER A 632 11.92 -18.20 -21.36
C SER A 632 11.49 -18.14 -22.83
N ASP A 633 10.41 -17.44 -23.14
CA ASP A 633 10.11 -17.04 -24.51
C ASP A 633 11.03 -15.88 -24.93
N PHE A 634 11.62 -16.02 -26.11
CA PHE A 634 12.49 -15.03 -26.77
C PHE A 634 12.14 -14.94 -28.26
N SER A 635 10.95 -15.42 -28.64
CA SER A 635 10.49 -15.43 -30.03
C SER A 635 10.25 -14.04 -30.58
N LYS A 636 10.09 -13.03 -29.72
CA LYS A 636 9.89 -11.62 -30.08
C LYS A 636 10.82 -10.73 -29.31
N LEU A 637 11.60 -9.91 -29.99
CA LEU A 637 12.52 -8.96 -29.36
C LEU A 637 12.53 -7.63 -30.12
N LYS A 638 12.99 -6.57 -29.45
CA LYS A 638 13.34 -5.27 -30.05
C LYS A 638 14.76 -4.89 -29.68
N VAL A 639 15.33 -3.95 -30.43
CA VAL A 639 16.62 -3.35 -30.12
C VAL A 639 16.43 -1.87 -29.85
N VAL A 640 16.96 -1.41 -28.72
CA VAL A 640 17.03 0.02 -28.38
C VAL A 640 18.47 0.46 -28.51
N ALA A 641 18.73 1.59 -29.15
CA ALA A 641 20.05 2.21 -29.18
C ALA A 641 19.97 3.65 -28.66
N PHE A 642 20.91 4.05 -27.82
CA PHE A 642 20.95 5.40 -27.28
C PHE A 642 22.36 5.90 -27.10
N VAL A 643 22.52 7.22 -27.24
CA VAL A 643 23.79 7.92 -27.06
C VAL A 643 23.71 8.68 -25.75
N GLN A 644 24.66 8.44 -24.85
CA GLN A 644 24.70 9.05 -23.52
C GLN A 644 26.09 9.62 -23.24
N ASP A 645 26.13 10.80 -22.63
CA ASP A 645 27.35 11.42 -22.12
C ASP A 645 27.59 10.95 -20.68
N ASP A 646 28.69 10.23 -20.43
CA ASP A 646 28.95 9.65 -19.10
C ASP A 646 29.35 10.67 -18.04
N ASP A 647 29.86 11.85 -18.43
CA ASP A 647 30.23 12.90 -17.48
C ASP A 647 28.97 13.53 -16.85
N SER A 648 27.97 13.79 -17.68
CA SER A 648 26.70 14.40 -17.27
C SER A 648 25.56 13.40 -17.05
N ARG A 649 25.79 12.13 -17.41
CA ARG A 649 24.79 11.06 -17.57
C ARG A 649 23.69 11.37 -18.57
N LEU A 650 23.71 12.49 -19.28
CA LEU A 650 22.60 12.89 -20.14
C LEU A 650 22.50 11.98 -21.37
N VAL A 651 21.33 11.39 -21.58
CA VAL A 651 20.99 10.75 -22.86
C VAL A 651 20.74 11.84 -23.89
N LEU A 652 21.47 11.82 -24.99
CA LEU A 652 21.45 12.82 -26.05
C LEU A 652 20.45 12.48 -27.16
N GLN A 653 20.30 11.18 -27.46
CA GLN A 653 19.32 10.65 -28.41
C GLN A 653 19.09 9.17 -28.12
N SER A 654 17.91 8.66 -28.45
CA SER A 654 17.62 7.24 -28.50
C SER A 654 16.81 6.89 -29.74
N THR A 655 16.78 5.61 -30.09
CA THR A 655 15.96 5.04 -31.15
C THR A 655 15.65 3.58 -30.83
N ILE A 656 14.66 3.01 -31.51
CA ILE A 656 14.19 1.64 -31.30
C ILE A 656 13.85 0.99 -32.64
N SER A 657 14.12 -0.31 -32.76
CA SER A 657 13.71 -1.10 -33.91
C SER A 657 12.21 -1.45 -33.87
N PRO A 658 11.62 -1.87 -35.00
CA PRO A 658 10.40 -2.66 -34.99
C PRO A 658 10.57 -3.95 -34.15
N THR A 659 9.45 -4.60 -33.80
CA THR A 659 9.46 -5.95 -33.25
C THR A 659 10.01 -6.92 -34.28
N LEU A 660 10.95 -7.76 -33.85
CA LEU A 660 11.58 -8.80 -34.64
C LEU A 660 11.10 -10.16 -34.13
N GLU A 661 10.78 -11.06 -35.05
CA GLU A 661 10.33 -12.42 -34.74
C GLU A 661 11.43 -13.44 -35.07
N PHE A 662 11.62 -14.41 -34.18
CA PHE A 662 12.66 -15.44 -34.29
C PHE A 662 12.04 -16.83 -34.29
N GLN A 663 12.58 -17.70 -35.14
CA GLN A 663 12.24 -19.11 -35.17
C GLN A 663 13.29 -19.87 -34.37
N LEU A 664 12.97 -20.18 -33.12
CA LEU A 664 13.82 -20.94 -32.23
C LEU A 664 13.45 -22.42 -32.35
N GLU A 665 14.41 -23.29 -32.66
CA GLU A 665 14.19 -24.73 -32.57
C GLU A 665 13.87 -25.10 -31.12
N ALA A 666 12.88 -25.96 -30.91
CA ALA A 666 12.58 -26.49 -29.59
C ALA A 666 13.84 -27.17 -29.05
N ALA A 667 14.28 -26.79 -27.85
CA ALA A 667 15.35 -27.51 -27.16
C ALA A 667 14.92 -28.98 -27.04
N PRO A 668 15.80 -29.96 -27.34
CA PRO A 668 15.49 -31.35 -27.07
C PRO A 668 15.22 -31.51 -25.56
N GLU A 669 14.10 -32.14 -25.23
CA GLU A 669 13.61 -32.39 -23.86
C GLU A 669 14.64 -33.04 -22.92
#